data_AF-A0A0N4Z324-F1
#
_entry.id   AF-A0A0N4Z324-F1
#
_cell.length_a   1.000
_cell.length_b   1.000
_cell.length_c   1.000
_cell.angle_alpha   90.00
_cell.angle_beta   90.00
_cell.angle_gamma   90.00
#
_symmetry.space_group_name_H-M   'P 1'
#
loop_
_entity.id
_entity.type
_entity.pdbx_description
1 polymer ?
#
loop_
_entity_poly.entity_id
_entity_poly.type
_entity_poly.pdbx_seq_one_letter_code
_entity_poly.pdbx_strand_id
1 'polypeptide(L)'
;MKGTNNNKDGSNIRLNQLDETNPSVPLFGQEAKYNDTCIVKNKKSSGSGNIATYQYDLSTSSSEEFITSDNNIELTGFAMQRLPNLEKSKISWSKESCFFSDGIRIIDYVLAYEDDKFTEAENDNDNSIITGEKETGREYGSIKKTKSVKRKIFQQNLMNIGLEVEEIESHFYAANRIKFVLIHAPFHVLCKQAEILKLKMPVIHSEDINRVNFFDGWLDTWLIKKFKTSLKPELEKRFEIKPKFRSPFIEERIECFENCHDPDNFFPRAERSRLVYDLLLRTKYSQENSDKCQIGIERMISRGIYDDAFPLHEPLRLDKINFSLKESLDKNSKKKFDDAETTDRELLYKYWASLYSFWRLQPLDLIKRYFGTKIGIYFAWLGYYTKTLVWPSMIGIIVVIIAGFTAINDIPSNDVCGSDGIGSKVYLCPTCEKYCNFQLLGNNCVYAKLTYMFDNYYTVFFAVVMCLWGTLFLEGWKRFHSEIAYKWGMLDFEVEDETMRPDFQSKIKTKRINPVSKEEEPWLPTKEKVFRWFCSGMTVLFFVFLVIAFAVGVIIYRVSFTFSLYGSDNEFYRNNAIVITALLTGFINVCFIMALNRCYNWLAFKLTVWECPRTQSDFDNSYTLKVFLFQFVNYYTSLFYIAFFKGRFNSVPNALDKTDNDATSTFRPSLEQCDPSGCMVELVIQLGTIMIGKQMFTAIIERLLPKFWIWFASLKNRSTKKKVPNGILQNNIEEPKIETKINQCDLDYSLNQVHQQYLFDEYLEMVIQFGFVTLFVTAFPLAPVFALLNNIIEVRIDAQKFISTFRRPMPAHAKNIGVWEGILSGISYTAVLVNACIIAFTSDFIPKLYYLFFKSQGDLQGYMNYSLSYFDASLINNQTKFNDVHICRFRGFYKPTCKFLEKYGNVDTGYSYKECSNEYNVNDDWWKIMVMRCAFVLIFEHFVFALKVLIAYIIPDIPTKIVYQIQRERHLSRKAMLNQHDYNFNKRKNKLYKKLAKLKHGVSVTGSLDHKNNSSNNNINGKPRDPEMSKEVEKILVENPVGPVERPENITNCTEIFIPDSSENLPGAIRNRYTSSNNSLSSYSTAVDD
;
A
#
# COMPACT_ATOMS: atom_id res chain seq x y z
N MET A 1 -6.79 -6.14 63.92
CA MET A 1 -6.84 -5.22 65.09
C MET A 1 -7.45 -3.90 64.64
N LYS A 2 -8.13 -3.16 65.54
CA LYS A 2 -8.55 -1.72 65.50
C LYS A 2 -8.69 -1.08 64.08
N GLY A 3 -9.87 -0.66 63.59
CA GLY A 3 -11.01 -0.02 64.27
C GLY A 3 -10.79 1.51 64.35
N THR A 4 -11.79 2.41 64.30
CA THR A 4 -13.28 2.35 64.25
C THR A 4 -13.79 3.66 63.57
N ASN A 5 -15.03 3.81 63.07
CA ASN A 5 -16.27 3.93 63.83
C ASN A 5 -17.55 3.76 62.98
N ASN A 6 -18.60 3.23 63.62
CA ASN A 6 -19.97 3.13 63.12
C ASN A 6 -20.69 4.50 63.18
N ASN A 7 -21.79 4.73 62.46
CA ASN A 7 -23.21 4.47 62.83
C ASN A 7 -24.08 5.17 61.73
N LYS A 8 -25.41 5.03 61.52
CA LYS A 8 -26.59 4.19 61.88
C LYS A 8 -27.75 4.72 60.98
N ASP A 9 -28.92 4.13 60.71
CA ASP A 9 -29.67 2.88 60.97
C ASP A 9 -30.63 2.70 59.74
N GLY A 10 -31.50 1.70 59.56
CA GLY A 10 -31.82 0.46 60.28
C GLY A 10 -33.24 -0.04 59.91
N SER A 11 -33.33 -1.17 59.19
CA SER A 11 -34.52 -2.04 58.94
C SER A 11 -35.86 -1.48 58.42
N ASN A 12 -36.37 -2.07 57.34
CA ASN A 12 -37.66 -2.81 57.39
C ASN A 12 -37.79 -3.85 56.25
N ILE A 13 -38.61 -4.89 56.44
CA ILE A 13 -38.67 -6.09 55.58
C ILE A 13 -40.11 -6.61 55.42
N ARG A 14 -40.53 -6.88 54.16
CA ARG A 14 -41.45 -7.96 53.64
C ARG A 14 -42.02 -7.49 52.28
N LEU A 15 -41.93 -8.24 51.18
CA LEU A 15 -42.44 -9.58 50.80
C LEU A 15 -43.92 -9.57 50.33
N ASN A 16 -44.07 -9.68 49.00
CA ASN A 16 -45.03 -10.46 48.17
C ASN A 16 -45.12 -9.75 46.80
N GLN A 17 -44.84 -10.34 45.63
CA GLN A 17 -45.30 -11.59 44.98
C GLN A 17 -46.62 -11.40 44.21
N LEU A 18 -46.83 -12.23 43.16
CA LEU A 18 -47.78 -12.10 42.03
C LEU A 18 -47.21 -11.16 40.93
N ASP A 19 -46.78 -11.63 39.76
CA ASP A 19 -47.52 -12.14 38.56
C ASP A 19 -47.65 -11.00 37.51
N GLU A 20 -47.74 -11.14 36.19
CA GLU A 20 -47.72 -12.26 35.23
C GLU A 20 -47.36 -11.59 33.85
N THR A 21 -46.37 -11.95 33.03
CA THR A 21 -46.36 -13.05 32.04
C THR A 21 -45.15 -12.89 31.10
N ASN A 22 -44.67 -14.00 30.54
CA ASN A 22 -44.14 -14.12 29.17
C ASN A 22 -45.23 -14.86 28.35
N PRO A 23 -45.31 -14.84 26.99
CA PRO A 23 -44.18 -15.16 26.12
C PRO A 23 -44.21 -14.65 24.65
N SER A 24 -43.27 -15.20 23.86
CA SER A 24 -43.42 -15.65 22.46
C SER A 24 -43.46 -14.68 21.27
N VAL A 25 -42.51 -14.94 20.37
CA VAL A 25 -42.54 -14.71 18.92
C VAL A 25 -43.70 -15.47 18.25
N PRO A 26 -44.30 -14.92 17.17
CA PRO A 26 -44.85 -15.73 16.08
C PRO A 26 -44.16 -15.49 14.72
N LEU A 27 -44.38 -16.42 13.78
CA LEU A 27 -43.75 -16.48 12.45
C LEU A 27 -44.53 -15.73 11.34
N PHE A 28 -43.83 -15.50 10.23
CA PHE A 28 -44.31 -15.44 8.83
C PHE A 28 -45.73 -14.90 8.50
N GLY A 29 -45.73 -13.78 7.77
CA GLY A 29 -46.16 -13.81 6.36
C GLY A 29 -47.61 -13.42 6.01
N GLN A 30 -47.74 -12.41 5.12
CA GLN A 30 -48.64 -12.46 3.95
C GLN A 30 -48.30 -11.35 2.93
N GLU A 31 -48.71 -11.55 1.69
CA GLU A 31 -48.50 -10.63 0.57
C GLU A 31 -49.63 -9.58 0.47
N ALA A 32 -49.30 -8.33 0.12
CA ALA A 32 -50.31 -7.31 -0.21
C ALA A 32 -49.81 -6.28 -1.24
N LYS A 33 -49.95 -6.65 -2.53
CA LYS A 33 -50.18 -5.79 -3.72
C LYS A 33 -49.77 -4.30 -3.63
N TYR A 34 -48.72 -3.95 -4.38
CA TYR A 34 -48.48 -2.57 -4.83
C TYR A 34 -49.68 -1.99 -5.58
N ASN A 35 -49.91 -0.69 -5.44
CA ASN A 35 -50.82 0.08 -6.29
C ASN A 35 -50.27 1.52 -6.43
N ASP A 36 -49.71 1.85 -7.60
CA ASP A 36 -49.04 3.13 -7.85
C ASP A 36 -50.04 4.26 -8.16
N THR A 37 -50.22 5.22 -7.25
CA THR A 37 -50.82 6.55 -7.57
C THR A 37 -50.17 7.70 -6.79
N CYS A 38 -49.07 8.25 -7.30
CA CYS A 38 -48.53 9.53 -6.82
C CYS A 38 -49.40 10.71 -7.30
N ILE A 39 -50.43 11.07 -6.54
CA ILE A 39 -51.25 12.26 -6.80
C ILE A 39 -50.70 13.45 -6.00
N VAL A 40 -50.16 14.45 -6.70
CA VAL A 40 -49.78 15.74 -6.10
C VAL A 40 -51.03 16.46 -5.58
N LYS A 41 -51.13 16.65 -4.26
CA LYS A 41 -52.15 17.48 -3.62
C LYS A 41 -51.52 18.69 -2.92
N ASN A 42 -51.56 19.84 -3.60
CA ASN A 42 -51.46 21.12 -2.91
C ASN A 42 -52.67 21.29 -1.96
N LYS A 43 -52.45 21.78 -0.75
CA LYS A 43 -53.52 22.23 0.14
C LYS A 43 -53.08 23.45 0.95
N LYS A 44 -53.85 24.54 0.88
CA LYS A 44 -53.75 25.71 1.76
C LYS A 44 -54.69 25.56 2.95
N SER A 45 -54.26 26.08 4.09
CA SER A 45 -55.07 26.56 5.23
C SER A 45 -54.15 27.49 6.05
N SER A 46 -54.45 28.76 6.36
CA SER A 46 -55.56 29.31 7.16
C SER A 46 -55.64 28.71 8.57
N GLY A 47 -55.59 29.48 9.66
CA GLY A 47 -55.43 30.93 9.82
C GLY A 47 -55.77 31.39 11.26
N SER A 48 -55.74 32.71 11.51
CA SER A 48 -55.98 33.41 12.80
C SER A 48 -54.91 33.23 13.89
N GLY A 49 -54.59 34.25 14.70
CA GLY A 49 -55.06 35.64 14.62
C GLY A 49 -54.35 36.68 15.51
N ASN A 50 -54.29 37.91 14.98
CA ASN A 50 -54.42 39.26 15.58
C ASN A 50 -53.76 39.63 16.93
N ILE A 51 -53.09 40.80 16.96
CA ILE A 51 -53.61 42.07 17.56
C ILE A 51 -52.69 43.28 17.27
N ALA A 52 -53.31 44.44 16.95
CA ALA A 52 -52.84 45.86 17.07
C ALA A 52 -51.47 46.33 16.47
N THR A 53 -51.45 47.14 15.38
CA THR A 53 -51.24 48.64 15.30
C THR A 53 -49.82 49.15 15.66
N TYR A 54 -49.18 50.14 15.02
CA TYR A 54 -49.50 51.29 14.11
C TYR A 54 -48.29 51.52 13.14
N GLN A 55 -48.25 52.34 12.08
CA GLN A 55 -49.22 53.00 11.16
C GLN A 55 -48.43 53.43 9.87
N TYR A 56 -49.12 53.78 8.78
CA TYR A 56 -48.58 54.28 7.49
C TYR A 56 -47.91 55.68 7.62
N ASP A 57 -47.12 56.18 6.65
CA ASP A 57 -47.63 56.90 5.47
C ASP A 57 -46.60 57.11 4.32
N LEU A 58 -47.11 56.98 3.08
CA LEU A 58 -47.02 57.88 1.89
C LEU A 58 -45.68 58.59 1.51
N SER A 59 -45.37 58.88 0.23
CA SER A 59 -46.18 58.97 -1.01
C SER A 59 -45.34 59.06 -2.31
N THR A 60 -45.99 58.88 -3.48
CA THR A 60 -45.73 59.55 -4.81
C THR A 60 -44.36 59.40 -5.51
N SER A 61 -44.23 59.47 -6.84
CA SER A 61 -45.14 59.37 -8.00
C SER A 61 -44.34 59.37 -9.32
N SER A 62 -44.96 59.00 -10.46
CA SER A 62 -44.70 59.48 -11.86
C SER A 62 -43.28 59.34 -12.47
N SER A 63 -43.08 59.14 -13.78
CA SER A 63 -43.96 58.94 -14.95
C SER A 63 -43.15 58.30 -16.11
N GLU A 64 -43.78 58.10 -17.27
CA GLU A 64 -43.24 57.35 -18.43
C GLU A 64 -42.48 58.22 -19.45
N GLU A 65 -42.07 57.62 -20.58
CA GLU A 65 -41.68 58.24 -21.88
C GLU A 65 -40.30 58.95 -22.00
N PHE A 66 -39.59 59.02 -23.15
CA PHE A 66 -39.47 58.17 -24.38
C PHE A 66 -38.23 58.66 -25.21
N ILE A 67 -38.03 58.17 -26.45
CA ILE A 67 -37.21 58.73 -27.56
C ILE A 67 -35.66 58.50 -27.61
N THR A 68 -35.27 57.67 -28.60
CA THR A 68 -34.10 57.61 -29.54
C THR A 68 -32.68 58.14 -29.23
N SER A 69 -31.70 57.31 -29.67
CA SER A 69 -30.38 57.60 -30.32
C SER A 69 -30.02 59.07 -30.65
N ASP A 70 -28.75 59.51 -30.56
CA ASP A 70 -27.66 58.93 -31.38
C ASP A 70 -26.20 59.23 -30.94
N ASN A 71 -25.26 58.39 -31.39
CA ASN A 71 -23.79 58.56 -31.60
C ASN A 71 -22.76 58.82 -30.47
N ASN A 72 -21.70 57.99 -30.54
CA ASN A 72 -20.25 58.23 -30.32
C ASN A 72 -19.55 58.14 -28.92
N ILE A 73 -18.73 57.08 -28.83
CA ILE A 73 -17.30 57.04 -28.39
C ILE A 73 -16.99 56.86 -26.88
N GLU A 74 -15.83 56.22 -26.63
CA GLU A 74 -15.11 55.97 -25.36
C GLU A 74 -15.72 55.04 -24.29
N LEU A 75 -15.36 53.75 -24.39
CA LEU A 75 -15.49 52.78 -23.31
C LEU A 75 -14.35 52.91 -22.28
N THR A 76 -14.63 53.58 -21.16
CA THR A 76 -13.80 53.49 -19.94
C THR A 76 -14.64 53.20 -18.70
N GLY A 77 -14.07 52.50 -17.73
CA GLY A 77 -14.51 52.45 -16.33
C GLY A 77 -15.94 52.00 -16.02
N PHE A 78 -16.17 50.69 -15.85
CA PHE A 78 -17.32 50.22 -15.06
C PHE A 78 -17.04 50.38 -13.56
N ALA A 79 -17.63 51.41 -12.95
CA ALA A 79 -17.44 51.73 -11.54
C ALA A 79 -18.20 50.79 -10.59
N MET A 80 -17.63 50.55 -9.42
CA MET A 80 -18.12 49.61 -8.40
C MET A 80 -19.09 50.30 -7.42
N GLN A 81 -20.35 49.86 -7.31
CA GLN A 81 -21.24 50.32 -6.23
C GLN A 81 -22.08 49.21 -5.56
N ARG A 82 -21.58 48.79 -4.40
CA ARG A 82 -22.29 48.40 -3.15
C ARG A 82 -23.62 47.63 -3.27
N LEU A 83 -23.54 46.32 -3.10
CA LEU A 83 -24.60 45.53 -2.47
C LEU A 83 -24.61 45.76 -0.93
N PRO A 84 -25.75 45.58 -0.24
CA PRO A 84 -25.89 45.88 1.19
C PRO A 84 -25.19 44.84 2.10
N ASN A 85 -24.88 45.27 3.33
CA ASN A 85 -24.25 44.42 4.35
C ASN A 85 -25.20 43.32 4.85
N LEU A 86 -24.97 42.09 4.42
CA LEU A 86 -25.26 40.91 5.26
C LEU A 86 -24.03 40.62 6.13
N GLU A 87 -24.25 40.41 7.43
CA GLU A 87 -23.17 40.10 8.37
C GLU A 87 -22.56 38.72 8.07
N LYS A 88 -21.41 38.73 7.39
CA LYS A 88 -20.56 37.54 7.28
C LYS A 88 -20.09 37.15 8.68
N SER A 89 -20.53 35.99 9.16
CA SER A 89 -19.95 35.32 10.31
C SER A 89 -18.45 35.13 10.07
N LYS A 90 -17.62 35.84 10.85
CA LYS A 90 -16.17 35.94 10.61
C LYS A 90 -15.46 34.63 10.96
N ILE A 91 -15.34 33.72 10.01
CA ILE A 91 -14.29 32.70 10.02
C ILE A 91 -12.99 33.38 9.58
N SER A 92 -12.20 33.86 10.53
CA SER A 92 -10.99 34.64 10.25
C SER A 92 -9.78 33.77 9.88
N TRP A 93 -9.85 33.11 8.72
CA TRP A 93 -8.67 32.54 8.08
C TRP A 93 -7.61 33.64 7.89
N SER A 94 -6.41 33.43 8.44
CA SER A 94 -5.29 34.35 8.24
C SER A 94 -4.89 34.39 6.76
N LYS A 95 -4.96 35.56 6.13
CA LYS A 95 -4.92 35.78 4.67
C LYS A 95 -3.66 35.31 3.90
N GLU A 96 -2.62 34.81 4.56
CA GLU A 96 -1.23 34.96 4.10
C GLU A 96 -0.47 33.63 4.03
N SER A 97 -0.85 32.69 3.14
CA SER A 97 -0.01 31.49 2.85
C SER A 97 -0.40 30.65 1.62
N CYS A 98 -1.69 30.35 1.40
CA CYS A 98 -2.14 29.39 0.37
C CYS A 98 -3.09 29.99 -0.68
N PHE A 99 -3.10 31.31 -0.80
CA PHE A 99 -3.90 32.07 -1.74
C PHE A 99 -2.99 32.94 -2.61
N PHE A 100 -3.50 33.34 -3.79
CA PHE A 100 -2.91 34.38 -4.64
C PHE A 100 -2.81 35.72 -3.89
N SER A 101 -2.12 36.71 -4.45
CA SER A 101 -1.90 38.03 -3.81
C SER A 101 -3.18 38.79 -3.40
N ASP A 102 -4.35 38.45 -3.96
CA ASP A 102 -5.66 38.98 -3.54
C ASP A 102 -6.20 38.40 -2.21
N GLY A 103 -5.72 37.23 -1.78
CA GLY A 103 -6.24 36.50 -0.63
C GLY A 103 -7.64 35.89 -0.85
N ILE A 104 -8.03 35.63 -2.10
CA ILE A 104 -9.31 35.05 -2.52
C ILE A 104 -9.08 33.75 -3.30
N ARG A 105 -8.23 33.75 -4.34
CA ARG A 105 -8.02 32.57 -5.20
C ARG A 105 -7.06 31.57 -4.55
N ILE A 106 -7.47 30.30 -4.45
CA ILE A 106 -6.68 29.21 -3.84
C ILE A 106 -5.59 28.75 -4.81
N ILE A 107 -4.36 28.61 -4.33
CA ILE A 107 -3.26 28.02 -5.12
C ILE A 107 -3.47 26.50 -5.21
N ASP A 108 -3.74 25.99 -6.41
CA ASP A 108 -3.96 24.55 -6.67
C ASP A 108 -2.66 23.80 -6.98
N TYR A 109 -1.68 24.49 -7.57
CA TYR A 109 -0.39 23.95 -8.00
C TYR A 109 0.70 25.04 -8.07
N VAL A 110 1.97 24.66 -7.94
CA VAL A 110 3.14 25.55 -8.06
C VAL A 110 4.20 24.92 -8.96
N LEU A 111 4.78 25.71 -9.86
CA LEU A 111 5.99 25.35 -10.62
C LEU A 111 7.17 26.21 -10.12
N ALA A 112 8.35 25.63 -9.94
CA ALA A 112 9.55 26.34 -9.50
C ALA A 112 10.62 26.38 -10.62
N TYR A 113 11.32 27.51 -10.78
CA TYR A 113 12.49 27.59 -11.67
C TYR A 113 13.51 28.68 -11.26
N GLU A 114 14.80 28.48 -11.57
CA GLU A 114 15.87 29.48 -11.42
C GLU A 114 15.95 30.50 -12.58
N ASP A 115 15.97 31.81 -12.27
CA ASP A 115 16.03 32.88 -13.28
C ASP A 115 17.47 33.27 -13.65
N ASP A 116 18.02 32.51 -14.59
CA ASP A 116 19.33 32.55 -15.26
C ASP A 116 19.91 33.92 -15.72
N LYS A 117 19.18 35.04 -15.58
CA LYS A 117 19.37 36.30 -16.33
C LYS A 117 20.59 37.15 -15.95
N PHE A 118 21.18 36.94 -14.77
CA PHE A 118 22.18 37.88 -14.20
C PHE A 118 23.62 37.35 -14.17
N THR A 119 23.91 36.18 -14.77
CA THR A 119 25.29 35.65 -14.85
C THR A 119 26.19 36.40 -15.85
N GLU A 120 25.66 37.43 -16.53
CA GLU A 120 26.42 38.26 -17.47
C GLU A 120 27.10 39.43 -16.72
N ALA A 121 26.34 40.18 -15.89
CA ALA A 121 26.81 41.42 -15.24
C ALA A 121 27.92 41.28 -14.17
N GLU A 122 28.14 40.09 -13.59
CA GLU A 122 29.27 39.85 -12.68
C GLU A 122 30.55 39.39 -13.41
N ASN A 123 30.44 38.83 -14.62
CA ASN A 123 31.59 38.38 -15.41
C ASN A 123 32.18 39.49 -16.30
N ASP A 124 31.40 40.52 -16.64
CA ASP A 124 31.87 41.64 -17.47
C ASP A 124 32.81 42.60 -16.74
N ASN A 125 32.87 42.59 -15.40
CA ASN A 125 33.74 43.48 -14.62
C ASN A 125 35.17 42.97 -14.36
N ASP A 126 35.41 41.65 -14.42
CA ASP A 126 36.72 41.04 -14.11
C ASP A 126 37.56 40.66 -15.36
N ASN A 127 37.06 40.91 -16.58
CA ASN A 127 37.71 40.49 -17.82
C ASN A 127 38.47 41.63 -18.55
N SER A 128 39.55 42.11 -17.94
CA SER A 128 40.49 43.08 -18.55
C SER A 128 41.92 42.55 -18.78
N ILE A 129 42.14 41.23 -18.71
CA ILE A 129 43.38 40.58 -19.17
C ILE A 129 43.10 39.60 -20.33
N ILE A 130 44.03 39.59 -21.28
CA ILE A 130 43.97 38.93 -22.58
C ILE A 130 44.14 37.40 -22.48
N THR A 131 43.24 36.63 -23.08
CA THR A 131 43.55 35.49 -23.98
C THR A 131 42.30 35.02 -24.73
N GLY A 132 42.46 34.23 -25.79
CA GLY A 132 41.40 33.99 -26.79
C GLY A 132 40.77 32.59 -26.78
N GLU A 133 39.60 32.45 -26.16
CA GLU A 133 38.60 31.42 -26.49
C GLU A 133 37.22 32.10 -26.58
N LYS A 134 36.55 32.06 -27.74
CA LYS A 134 35.31 32.86 -27.98
C LYS A 134 34.15 32.13 -28.64
N GLU A 135 34.20 30.80 -28.75
CA GLU A 135 33.19 30.02 -29.47
C GLU A 135 32.17 29.32 -28.55
N THR A 136 32.59 28.84 -27.37
CA THR A 136 31.74 28.12 -26.39
C THR A 136 30.61 28.99 -25.79
N GLY A 137 30.85 30.29 -25.60
CA GLY A 137 29.87 31.19 -24.96
C GLY A 137 28.58 31.43 -25.77
N ARG A 138 28.65 31.40 -27.11
CA ARG A 138 27.48 31.67 -27.97
C ARG A 138 26.41 30.58 -27.87
N GLU A 139 26.83 29.32 -27.79
CA GLU A 139 25.90 28.19 -27.72
C GLU A 139 25.15 28.16 -26.38
N TYR A 140 25.84 28.43 -25.27
CA TYR A 140 25.23 28.50 -23.94
C TYR A 140 24.16 29.61 -23.83
N GLY A 141 24.44 30.80 -24.38
CA GLY A 141 23.46 31.90 -24.45
C GLY A 141 22.24 31.58 -25.32
N SER A 142 22.43 30.83 -26.41
CA SER A 142 21.33 30.33 -27.26
C SER A 142 20.42 29.35 -26.51
N ILE A 143 21.02 28.43 -25.73
CA ILE A 143 20.29 27.46 -24.90
C ILE A 143 19.49 28.17 -23.80
N LYS A 144 20.07 29.15 -23.09
CA LYS A 144 19.36 29.96 -22.07
C LYS A 144 18.15 30.71 -22.65
N LYS A 145 18.31 31.36 -23.81
CA LYS A 145 17.18 32.02 -24.51
C LYS A 145 16.10 31.00 -24.93
N THR A 146 16.51 29.83 -25.41
CA THR A 146 15.60 28.73 -25.78
C THR A 146 14.79 28.19 -24.59
N LYS A 147 15.37 28.08 -23.39
CA LYS A 147 14.64 27.68 -22.17
C LYS A 147 13.55 28.69 -21.80
N SER A 148 13.89 29.98 -21.72
CA SER A 148 12.95 31.01 -21.26
C SER A 148 11.79 31.26 -22.24
N VAL A 149 12.04 31.16 -23.56
CA VAL A 149 10.98 31.15 -24.59
C VAL A 149 10.01 29.98 -24.37
N LYS A 150 10.52 28.76 -24.14
CA LYS A 150 9.67 27.57 -23.91
C LYS A 150 8.84 27.67 -22.62
N ARG A 151 9.35 28.31 -21.55
CA ARG A 151 8.56 28.64 -20.36
C ARG A 151 7.38 29.57 -20.70
N LYS A 152 7.62 30.67 -21.43
CA LYS A 152 6.58 31.62 -21.82
C LYS A 152 5.49 30.99 -22.69
N ILE A 153 5.86 30.17 -23.69
CA ILE A 153 4.91 29.45 -24.55
C ILE A 153 4.02 28.52 -23.71
N PHE A 154 4.60 27.81 -22.74
CA PHE A 154 3.85 26.93 -21.84
C PHE A 154 2.88 27.71 -20.94
N GLN A 155 3.34 28.80 -20.30
CA GLN A 155 2.49 29.69 -19.49
C GLN A 155 1.33 30.27 -20.30
N GLN A 156 1.59 30.76 -21.52
CA GLN A 156 0.54 31.26 -22.41
C GLN A 156 -0.46 30.17 -22.80
N ASN A 157 0.01 28.94 -23.04
CA ASN A 157 -0.87 27.80 -23.33
C ASN A 157 -1.71 27.35 -22.11
N LEU A 158 -1.25 27.58 -20.87
CA LEU A 158 -2.08 27.38 -19.66
C LEU A 158 -3.18 28.44 -19.58
N MET A 159 -2.86 29.71 -19.83
CA MET A 159 -3.84 30.80 -19.90
C MET A 159 -4.88 30.56 -21.00
N ASN A 160 -4.45 30.09 -22.18
CA ASN A 160 -5.33 29.73 -23.30
C ASN A 160 -6.32 28.58 -22.98
N ILE A 161 -6.06 27.78 -21.94
CA ILE A 161 -6.95 26.71 -21.44
C ILE A 161 -7.95 27.24 -20.40
N GLY A 162 -7.73 28.45 -19.87
CA GLY A 162 -8.52 29.06 -18.79
C GLY A 162 -7.92 28.90 -17.39
N LEU A 163 -6.66 28.46 -17.27
CA LEU A 163 -5.95 28.44 -15.99
C LEU A 163 -5.39 29.83 -15.67
N GLU A 164 -5.54 30.25 -14.43
CA GLU A 164 -5.03 31.53 -13.95
C GLU A 164 -3.63 31.34 -13.35
N VAL A 165 -2.71 32.25 -13.69
CA VAL A 165 -1.28 32.10 -13.42
C VAL A 165 -0.72 33.40 -12.84
N GLU A 166 -0.01 33.31 -11.71
CA GLU A 166 0.70 34.41 -11.04
C GLU A 166 2.18 34.02 -10.88
N GLU A 167 3.11 34.97 -11.01
CA GLU A 167 4.56 34.74 -10.87
C GLU A 167 5.12 35.56 -9.71
N ILE A 168 5.80 34.90 -8.77
CA ILE A 168 6.34 35.50 -7.54
C ILE A 168 7.81 35.12 -7.38
N GLU A 169 8.66 36.08 -6.99
CA GLU A 169 10.07 35.86 -6.68
C GLU A 169 10.25 35.44 -5.21
N SER A 170 11.12 34.46 -4.95
CA SER A 170 11.38 34.00 -3.58
C SER A 170 12.22 35.00 -2.78
N HIS A 171 11.66 35.57 -1.71
CA HIS A 171 12.43 36.38 -0.75
C HIS A 171 13.43 35.52 0.07
N PHE A 172 13.13 34.24 0.31
CA PHE A 172 14.01 33.36 1.10
C PHE A 172 15.19 32.81 0.28
N TYR A 173 14.94 32.49 -1.00
CA TYR A 173 15.92 31.99 -1.97
C TYR A 173 16.36 33.07 -2.98
N ALA A 174 16.28 34.36 -2.62
CA ALA A 174 16.64 35.48 -3.49
C ALA A 174 18.07 35.36 -4.06
N ALA A 175 19.02 34.85 -3.26
CA ALA A 175 20.39 34.58 -3.69
C ALA A 175 20.51 33.50 -4.79
N ASN A 176 19.52 32.59 -4.87
CA ASN A 176 19.40 31.55 -5.89
C ASN A 176 18.37 31.93 -6.99
N ARG A 177 17.87 33.17 -6.99
CA ARG A 177 16.92 33.74 -7.99
C ARG A 177 15.74 32.81 -8.35
N ILE A 178 15.22 32.08 -7.36
CA ILE A 178 14.13 31.11 -7.56
C ILE A 178 12.79 31.85 -7.73
N LYS A 179 12.05 31.47 -8.76
CA LYS A 179 10.72 32.00 -9.07
C LYS A 179 9.67 30.90 -8.99
N PHE A 180 8.53 31.25 -8.42
CA PHE A 180 7.36 30.39 -8.30
C PHE A 180 6.26 30.88 -9.24
N VAL A 181 5.79 29.97 -10.08
CA VAL A 181 4.62 30.16 -10.94
C VAL A 181 3.45 29.48 -10.23
N LEU A 182 2.57 30.28 -9.62
CA LEU A 182 1.36 29.84 -8.95
C LEU A 182 0.27 29.57 -10.00
N ILE A 183 -0.53 28.52 -9.79
CA ILE A 183 -1.63 28.14 -10.68
C ILE A 183 -2.92 28.01 -9.88
N HIS A 184 -3.97 28.65 -10.36
CA HIS A 184 -5.35 28.50 -9.89
C HIS A 184 -6.24 27.98 -11.04
N ALA A 185 -7.16 27.08 -10.72
CA ALA A 185 -8.18 26.61 -11.64
C ALA A 185 -9.57 27.16 -11.28
N PRO A 186 -10.16 28.01 -12.14
CA PRO A 186 -11.54 28.45 -12.01
C PRO A 186 -12.52 27.28 -12.02
N PHE A 187 -13.66 27.44 -11.34
CA PHE A 187 -14.66 26.38 -11.14
C PHE A 187 -15.13 25.73 -12.46
N HIS A 188 -15.36 26.53 -13.51
CA HIS A 188 -15.81 26.00 -14.81
C HIS A 188 -14.77 25.10 -15.50
N VAL A 189 -13.47 25.41 -15.37
CA VAL A 189 -12.37 24.56 -15.89
C VAL A 189 -12.34 23.24 -15.15
N LEU A 190 -12.55 23.27 -13.83
CA LEU A 190 -12.62 22.07 -12.99
C LEU A 190 -13.85 21.21 -13.31
N CYS A 191 -15.04 21.80 -13.50
CA CYS A 191 -16.24 21.07 -13.94
C CYS A 191 -16.00 20.34 -15.26
N LYS A 192 -15.52 21.06 -16.28
CA LYS A 192 -15.22 20.50 -17.60
C LYS A 192 -14.18 19.38 -17.53
N GLN A 193 -13.11 19.54 -16.76
CA GLN A 193 -12.09 18.49 -16.62
C GLN A 193 -12.58 17.31 -15.78
N ALA A 194 -13.44 17.53 -14.79
CA ALA A 194 -14.07 16.48 -13.99
C ALA A 194 -15.05 15.63 -14.81
N GLU A 195 -15.77 16.22 -15.77
CA GLU A 195 -16.64 15.49 -16.71
C GLU A 195 -15.82 14.69 -17.73
N ILE A 196 -14.78 15.28 -18.33
CA ILE A 196 -13.83 14.58 -19.23
C ILE A 196 -13.21 13.36 -18.54
N LEU A 197 -12.89 13.48 -17.25
CA LEU A 197 -12.33 12.40 -16.42
C LEU A 197 -13.41 11.60 -15.64
N LYS A 198 -14.70 11.78 -15.97
CA LYS A 198 -15.87 11.05 -15.42
C LYS A 198 -15.88 10.92 -13.88
N LEU A 199 -15.44 11.95 -13.17
CA LEU A 199 -15.16 11.93 -11.73
C LEU A 199 -16.38 11.47 -10.90
N LYS A 200 -16.24 10.41 -10.10
CA LYS A 200 -17.36 9.81 -9.35
C LYS A 200 -17.73 10.57 -8.06
N MET A 201 -18.65 11.52 -8.20
CA MET A 201 -19.13 12.43 -7.16
C MET A 201 -20.37 11.88 -6.41
N PRO A 202 -20.51 12.16 -5.10
CA PRO A 202 -21.63 11.67 -4.28
C PRO A 202 -22.95 12.38 -4.60
N VAL A 203 -24.04 11.62 -4.64
CA VAL A 203 -25.39 12.08 -5.01
C VAL A 203 -26.22 12.45 -3.77
N ILE A 204 -26.99 13.55 -3.81
CA ILE A 204 -27.76 14.06 -2.67
C ILE A 204 -28.82 13.05 -2.19
N HIS A 205 -29.59 12.48 -3.12
CA HIS A 205 -30.77 11.65 -2.81
C HIS A 205 -30.47 10.16 -2.56
N SER A 206 -29.22 9.77 -2.26
CA SER A 206 -28.94 8.42 -1.81
C SER A 206 -29.27 8.25 -0.34
N GLU A 207 -30.00 7.20 0.02
CA GLU A 207 -30.13 6.77 1.42
C GLU A 207 -28.74 6.56 2.03
N ASP A 208 -28.49 7.16 3.20
CA ASP A 208 -27.26 6.92 3.96
C ASP A 208 -27.16 5.43 4.29
N ILE A 209 -26.07 4.79 3.85
CA ILE A 209 -25.86 3.38 4.15
C ILE A 209 -25.58 3.23 5.64
N ASN A 210 -26.55 2.63 6.36
CA ASN A 210 -26.38 2.17 7.73
C ASN A 210 -25.04 1.43 7.86
N ARG A 211 -24.12 1.97 8.66
CA ARG A 211 -22.87 1.30 9.00
C ARG A 211 -23.20 -0.05 9.64
N VAL A 212 -22.63 -1.10 9.06
CA VAL A 212 -22.55 -2.41 9.72
C VAL A 212 -21.06 -2.64 9.82
N ASN A 213 -20.47 -2.17 10.93
CA ASN A 213 -19.04 -2.23 11.17
C ASN A 213 -18.66 -3.70 11.41
N PHE A 214 -18.48 -4.47 10.34
CA PHE A 214 -18.13 -5.90 10.44
C PHE A 214 -16.81 -6.11 11.18
N PHE A 215 -15.96 -5.09 11.20
CA PHE A 215 -14.70 -5.06 11.95
C PHE A 215 -14.76 -4.33 13.31
N ASP A 216 -15.93 -3.86 13.77
CA ASP A 216 -16.17 -3.58 15.21
C ASP A 216 -16.40 -4.92 15.94
N GLY A 217 -15.43 -5.82 15.81
CA GLY A 217 -15.35 -7.00 16.65
C GLY A 217 -15.17 -6.58 18.11
N TRP A 218 -15.48 -7.49 19.03
CA TRP A 218 -15.36 -7.28 20.47
C TRP A 218 -14.03 -6.62 20.90
N LEU A 219 -12.92 -6.93 20.20
CA LEU A 219 -11.60 -6.30 20.40
C LEU A 219 -11.65 -4.77 20.23
N ASP A 220 -12.21 -4.24 19.14
CA ASP A 220 -12.26 -2.80 18.86
C ASP A 220 -13.21 -2.09 19.81
N THR A 221 -14.39 -2.67 20.07
CA THR A 221 -15.34 -2.15 21.06
C THR A 221 -14.71 -2.10 22.46
N TRP A 222 -13.89 -3.10 22.82
CA TRP A 222 -13.12 -3.14 24.06
C TRP A 222 -12.01 -2.10 24.08
N LEU A 223 -11.24 -1.95 22.99
CA LEU A 223 -10.19 -0.92 22.85
C LEU A 223 -10.77 0.48 22.99
N ILE A 224 -11.84 0.80 22.24
CA ILE A 224 -12.53 2.10 22.27
C ILE A 224 -13.06 2.40 23.68
N LYS A 225 -13.69 1.42 24.34
CA LYS A 225 -14.25 1.56 25.69
C LYS A 225 -13.16 1.68 26.77
N LYS A 226 -12.04 0.98 26.64
CA LYS A 226 -10.95 0.92 27.63
C LYS A 226 -9.97 2.09 27.51
N PHE A 227 -9.59 2.47 26.29
CA PHE A 227 -8.62 3.55 26.03
C PHE A 227 -9.26 4.90 25.73
N LYS A 228 -10.61 5.00 25.77
CA LYS A 228 -11.40 6.20 25.45
C LYS A 228 -11.01 6.79 24.08
N THR A 229 -10.94 5.91 23.08
CA THR A 229 -10.43 6.22 21.73
C THR A 229 -11.43 7.03 20.88
N SER A 230 -12.70 7.06 21.27
CA SER A 230 -13.75 7.87 20.65
C SER A 230 -13.41 9.37 20.73
N LEU A 231 -13.66 10.07 19.62
CA LEU A 231 -13.45 11.51 19.51
C LEU A 231 -14.72 12.28 19.91
N LYS A 232 -14.67 13.62 19.90
CA LYS A 232 -15.90 14.43 20.00
C LYS A 232 -16.81 14.10 18.80
N PRO A 233 -18.14 13.94 18.95
CA PRO A 233 -19.03 13.57 17.84
C PRO A 233 -19.08 14.61 16.71
N GLU A 234 -18.80 15.89 17.03
CA GLU A 234 -18.62 16.97 16.06
C GLU A 234 -17.34 16.81 15.21
N LEU A 235 -16.27 16.31 15.82
CA LEU A 235 -14.99 16.08 15.17
C LEU A 235 -14.99 14.75 14.39
N GLU A 236 -15.70 13.75 14.89
CA GLU A 236 -16.01 12.49 14.20
C GLU A 236 -16.71 12.77 12.86
N LYS A 237 -17.74 13.64 12.82
CA LYS A 237 -18.36 14.11 11.56
C LYS A 237 -17.39 14.73 10.55
N ARG A 238 -16.27 15.33 10.98
CA ARG A 238 -15.23 15.89 10.08
C ARG A 238 -14.22 14.84 9.64
N PHE A 239 -14.04 13.77 10.40
CA PHE A 239 -13.14 12.65 10.07
C PHE A 239 -13.79 11.57 9.20
N GLU A 240 -15.11 11.61 8.96
CA GLU A 240 -15.83 10.54 8.28
C GLU A 240 -16.52 10.97 6.97
N ILE A 241 -16.25 10.24 5.88
CA ILE A 241 -17.02 10.31 4.65
C ILE A 241 -18.18 9.33 4.77
N LYS A 242 -19.41 9.84 4.67
CA LYS A 242 -20.61 9.00 4.62
C LYS A 242 -20.60 8.09 3.37
N PRO A 243 -20.90 6.79 3.50
CA PRO A 243 -21.11 5.90 2.37
C PRO A 243 -22.42 6.27 1.65
N LYS A 244 -22.28 6.93 0.50
CA LYS A 244 -23.35 7.39 -0.40
C LYS A 244 -23.12 6.87 -1.81
N PHE A 245 -24.20 6.79 -2.60
CA PHE A 245 -24.11 6.48 -4.03
C PHE A 245 -23.27 7.54 -4.76
N ARG A 246 -22.42 7.10 -5.69
CA ARG A 246 -21.57 7.96 -6.51
C ARG A 246 -21.87 7.77 -7.99
N SER A 247 -22.11 8.88 -8.69
CA SER A 247 -22.28 8.91 -10.15
C SER A 247 -21.09 9.62 -10.79
N PRO A 248 -20.66 9.27 -12.02
CA PRO A 248 -19.80 10.16 -12.79
C PRO A 248 -20.43 11.56 -12.87
N PHE A 249 -19.57 12.57 -12.73
CA PHE A 249 -19.94 13.98 -12.79
C PHE A 249 -20.32 14.42 -14.21
N ILE A 250 -21.35 15.25 -14.31
CA ILE A 250 -21.87 15.88 -15.53
C ILE A 250 -22.24 17.32 -15.17
N GLU A 251 -21.73 18.30 -15.91
CA GLU A 251 -21.91 19.73 -15.63
C GLU A 251 -23.38 20.15 -15.71
N GLU A 252 -24.15 19.63 -16.67
CA GLU A 252 -25.61 19.81 -16.77
C GLU A 252 -26.39 19.35 -15.52
N ARG A 253 -25.78 18.57 -14.63
CA ARG A 253 -26.44 17.89 -13.51
C ARG A 253 -25.83 18.23 -12.14
N ILE A 254 -25.12 19.35 -12.02
CA ILE A 254 -24.50 19.82 -10.76
C ILE A 254 -25.46 19.73 -9.54
N GLU A 255 -26.73 20.10 -9.71
CA GLU A 255 -27.76 20.05 -8.65
C GLU A 255 -27.99 18.65 -8.03
N CYS A 256 -27.59 17.57 -8.72
CA CYS A 256 -27.72 16.20 -8.19
C CYS A 256 -26.64 15.83 -7.17
N PHE A 257 -25.54 16.60 -7.08
CA PHE A 257 -24.35 16.26 -6.32
C PHE A 257 -24.24 17.04 -5.00
N GLU A 258 -23.66 16.40 -3.99
CA GLU A 258 -23.48 17.01 -2.66
C GLU A 258 -22.57 18.27 -2.73
N ASN A 259 -22.84 19.24 -1.86
CA ASN A 259 -22.20 20.57 -1.81
C ASN A 259 -22.35 21.44 -3.07
N CYS A 260 -23.32 21.18 -3.96
CA CYS A 260 -23.57 21.99 -5.16
C CYS A 260 -23.82 23.49 -4.92
N HIS A 261 -24.13 23.90 -3.69
CA HIS A 261 -24.30 25.30 -3.28
C HIS A 261 -23.00 26.03 -2.86
N ASP A 262 -21.86 25.32 -2.77
CA ASP A 262 -20.57 25.86 -2.33
C ASP A 262 -19.47 25.50 -3.35
N PRO A 263 -19.15 26.39 -4.31
CA PRO A 263 -18.15 26.14 -5.34
C PRO A 263 -16.73 25.89 -4.82
N ASP A 264 -16.39 26.44 -3.65
CA ASP A 264 -15.04 26.34 -3.08
C ASP A 264 -14.83 24.96 -2.40
N ASN A 265 -15.87 24.42 -1.77
CA ASN A 265 -15.84 23.11 -1.10
C ASN A 265 -16.43 21.95 -1.93
N PHE A 266 -16.98 22.20 -3.13
CA PHE A 266 -17.52 21.16 -4.01
C PHE A 266 -16.44 20.15 -4.44
N PHE A 267 -15.29 20.64 -4.93
CA PHE A 267 -14.14 19.80 -5.27
C PHE A 267 -13.11 19.82 -4.13
N PRO A 268 -12.83 18.68 -3.45
CA PRO A 268 -11.79 18.63 -2.41
C PRO A 268 -10.42 19.04 -2.97
N ARG A 269 -9.60 19.71 -2.15
CA ARG A 269 -8.26 20.20 -2.54
C ARG A 269 -7.34 19.13 -3.15
N ALA A 270 -7.50 17.85 -2.79
CA ALA A 270 -6.76 16.75 -3.43
C ALA A 270 -7.22 16.49 -4.87
N GLU A 271 -8.53 16.54 -5.15
CA GLU A 271 -9.06 16.37 -6.50
C GLU A 271 -8.81 17.63 -7.36
N ARG A 272 -8.87 18.85 -6.78
CA ARG A 272 -8.51 20.10 -7.49
C ARG A 272 -7.08 20.02 -8.07
N SER A 273 -6.08 19.73 -7.24
CA SER A 273 -4.70 19.54 -7.72
C SER A 273 -4.59 18.39 -8.74
N ARG A 274 -5.42 17.34 -8.64
CA ARG A 274 -5.46 16.21 -9.61
C ARG A 274 -5.95 16.63 -10.98
N LEU A 275 -7.00 17.45 -11.05
CA LEU A 275 -7.53 17.99 -12.31
C LEU A 275 -6.53 18.96 -12.96
N VAL A 276 -5.85 19.82 -12.16
CA VAL A 276 -4.81 20.73 -12.67
C VAL A 276 -3.56 20.00 -13.17
N TYR A 277 -3.12 18.95 -12.46
CA TYR A 277 -1.97 18.16 -12.88
C TYR A 277 -2.22 17.40 -14.20
N ASP A 278 -3.42 16.87 -14.42
CA ASP A 278 -3.77 16.24 -15.70
C ASP A 278 -3.76 17.24 -16.87
N LEU A 279 -4.15 18.50 -16.64
CA LEU A 279 -3.97 19.58 -17.62
C LEU A 279 -2.48 19.88 -17.88
N LEU A 280 -1.65 19.98 -16.82
CA LEU A 280 -0.20 20.18 -16.90
C LEU A 280 0.57 19.04 -17.61
N LEU A 281 0.01 17.82 -17.63
CA LEU A 281 0.55 16.70 -18.41
C LEU A 281 0.21 16.77 -19.90
N ARG A 282 -0.90 17.43 -20.28
CA ARG A 282 -1.41 17.48 -21.67
C ARG A 282 -1.03 18.76 -22.42
N THR A 283 -0.62 19.80 -21.71
CA THR A 283 -0.22 21.09 -22.29
C THR A 283 1.03 21.00 -23.16
N LYS A 284 1.01 21.72 -24.29
CA LYS A 284 2.14 21.81 -25.24
C LYS A 284 3.05 22.98 -24.89
N TYR A 285 4.35 22.83 -25.13
CA TYR A 285 5.37 23.89 -24.93
C TYR A 285 6.17 24.23 -26.21
N SER A 286 5.63 23.87 -27.37
CA SER A 286 6.18 24.21 -28.70
C SER A 286 5.16 25.01 -29.52
N GLN A 287 5.67 25.86 -30.43
CA GLN A 287 4.89 26.78 -31.25
C GLN A 287 4.33 26.14 -32.53
N GLU A 288 4.95 25.05 -33.03
CA GLU A 288 4.67 24.49 -34.36
C GLU A 288 4.03 23.10 -34.35
N ASN A 289 3.29 22.79 -35.42
CA ASN A 289 2.74 21.46 -35.72
C ASN A 289 3.78 20.45 -36.25
N SER A 290 5.00 20.91 -36.56
CA SER A 290 6.13 20.06 -36.98
C SER A 290 6.53 19.08 -35.88
N ASP A 291 6.68 19.59 -34.65
CA ASP A 291 7.34 18.89 -33.56
C ASP A 291 6.35 18.18 -32.62
N LYS A 292 5.72 17.11 -33.16
CA LYS A 292 4.61 16.33 -32.55
C LYS A 292 4.85 15.69 -31.16
N CYS A 293 5.98 15.95 -30.51
CA CYS A 293 6.43 15.29 -29.27
C CYS A 293 6.81 16.22 -28.09
N GLN A 294 6.57 17.54 -28.18
CA GLN A 294 6.85 18.51 -27.09
C GLN A 294 5.59 18.84 -26.25
N ILE A 295 5.22 17.87 -25.38
CA ILE A 295 4.05 17.86 -24.50
C ILE A 295 4.48 17.57 -23.06
N GLY A 296 3.81 18.21 -22.08
CA GLY A 296 3.77 17.80 -20.67
C GLY A 296 4.88 18.35 -19.77
N ILE A 297 4.49 18.74 -18.54
CA ILE A 297 5.38 19.31 -17.52
C ILE A 297 6.56 18.39 -17.15
N GLU A 298 6.35 17.07 -17.06
CA GLU A 298 7.42 16.11 -16.72
C GLU A 298 8.62 16.21 -17.68
N ARG A 299 8.36 16.42 -18.98
CA ARG A 299 9.38 16.53 -20.02
C ARG A 299 10.07 17.90 -20.02
N MET A 300 9.47 18.91 -19.37
CA MET A 300 10.11 20.20 -19.10
C MET A 300 11.01 20.11 -17.86
N ILE A 301 10.58 19.41 -16.81
CA ILE A 301 11.42 19.13 -15.61
C ILE A 301 12.61 18.26 -15.99
N SER A 302 12.41 17.18 -16.74
CA SER A 302 13.50 16.28 -17.19
C SER A 302 14.51 16.93 -18.14
N ARG A 303 14.28 18.18 -18.55
CA ARG A 303 15.16 19.01 -19.40
C ARG A 303 15.72 20.23 -18.65
N GLY A 304 15.44 20.39 -17.35
CA GLY A 304 15.83 21.55 -16.56
C GLY A 304 15.27 22.87 -17.12
N ILE A 305 14.01 22.86 -17.57
CA ILE A 305 13.26 24.06 -17.98
C ILE A 305 12.45 24.60 -16.79
N TYR A 306 11.88 23.69 -16.01
CA TYR A 306 11.44 23.91 -14.62
C TYR A 306 12.28 23.00 -13.72
N ASP A 307 12.43 23.36 -12.45
CA ASP A 307 13.21 22.58 -11.48
C ASP A 307 12.33 21.59 -10.70
N ASP A 308 11.09 21.98 -10.41
CA ASP A 308 10.05 21.08 -9.86
C ASP A 308 8.63 21.62 -10.14
N ALA A 309 7.62 20.78 -9.94
CA ALA A 309 6.20 21.11 -10.05
C ALA A 309 5.38 20.30 -9.02
N PHE A 310 4.86 20.96 -7.99
CA PHE A 310 4.22 20.31 -6.83
C PHE A 310 2.94 21.03 -6.35
N PRO A 311 1.97 20.30 -5.77
CA PRO A 311 0.84 20.91 -5.07
C PRO A 311 1.28 21.40 -3.67
N LEU A 312 0.72 22.52 -3.20
CA LEU A 312 1.02 23.01 -1.86
C LEU A 312 0.38 22.15 -0.76
N HIS A 313 1.06 22.09 0.38
CA HIS A 313 0.43 21.80 1.65
C HIS A 313 -0.27 23.05 2.22
N GLU A 314 -1.22 22.78 3.10
CA GLU A 314 -1.79 23.77 4.00
C GLU A 314 -0.79 24.12 5.15
N PRO A 315 -0.89 25.28 5.81
CA PRO A 315 0.09 25.68 6.84
C PRO A 315 0.04 24.79 8.09
N LEU A 316 1.20 24.56 8.71
CA LEU A 316 1.36 23.68 9.89
C LEU A 316 1.92 24.47 11.09
N ARG A 317 1.06 24.94 12.00
CA ARG A 317 1.49 25.77 13.14
C ARG A 317 1.91 24.90 14.33
N LEU A 318 3.10 24.30 14.24
CA LEU A 318 3.66 23.44 15.27
C LEU A 318 3.64 24.06 16.67
N ASP A 319 3.87 25.37 16.82
CA ASP A 319 3.86 26.04 18.12
C ASP A 319 2.47 26.05 18.78
N LYS A 320 1.41 26.33 18.00
CA LYS A 320 0.01 26.23 18.48
C LYS A 320 -0.34 24.80 18.86
N ILE A 321 0.11 23.82 18.07
CA ILE A 321 -0.13 22.39 18.33
C ILE A 321 0.59 21.98 19.63
N ASN A 322 1.88 22.27 19.76
CA ASN A 322 2.69 21.91 20.93
C ASN A 322 2.18 22.58 22.21
N PHE A 323 1.73 23.84 22.12
CA PHE A 323 1.04 24.52 23.22
C PHE A 323 -0.22 23.73 23.63
N SER A 324 -1.12 23.44 22.69
CA SER A 324 -2.36 22.68 22.98
C SER A 324 -2.11 21.26 23.51
N LEU A 325 -0.99 20.63 23.15
CA LEU A 325 -0.61 19.29 23.60
C LEU A 325 -0.11 19.34 25.05
N LYS A 326 0.73 20.33 25.39
CA LYS A 326 1.17 20.60 26.77
C LYS A 326 0.00 21.01 27.67
N GLU A 327 -0.90 21.83 27.14
CA GLU A 327 -2.14 22.27 27.78
C GLU A 327 -3.12 21.11 28.03
N SER A 328 -3.18 20.12 27.13
CA SER A 328 -4.02 18.92 27.34
C SER A 328 -3.59 18.01 28.50
N LEU A 329 -2.40 18.24 29.07
CA LEU A 329 -1.91 17.58 30.29
C LEU A 329 -2.22 18.37 31.57
N ASP A 330 -2.55 19.67 31.47
CA ASP A 330 -2.86 20.55 32.59
C ASP A 330 -4.36 20.89 32.62
N LYS A 331 -5.07 20.36 33.62
CA LYS A 331 -6.54 20.41 33.69
C LYS A 331 -7.12 21.80 33.99
N ASN A 332 -6.29 22.80 34.30
CA ASN A 332 -6.73 24.08 34.84
C ASN A 332 -6.76 25.25 33.82
N SER A 333 -6.35 25.04 32.57
CA SER A 333 -6.46 26.07 31.51
C SER A 333 -7.92 26.35 31.12
N LYS A 334 -8.20 27.61 30.73
CA LYS A 334 -9.49 28.05 30.17
C LYS A 334 -9.45 28.42 28.67
N LYS A 335 -8.31 28.32 27.98
CA LYS A 335 -8.26 28.52 26.53
C LYS A 335 -8.58 27.22 25.80
N LYS A 336 -9.82 27.06 25.35
CA LYS A 336 -10.16 26.00 24.40
C LYS A 336 -9.41 26.23 23.09
N PHE A 337 -8.70 25.21 22.64
CA PHE A 337 -8.29 25.05 21.26
C PHE A 337 -9.54 24.67 20.45
N ASP A 338 -10.08 25.61 19.67
CA ASP A 338 -11.25 25.35 18.84
C ASP A 338 -10.86 24.54 17.60
N ASP A 339 -11.14 23.24 17.64
CA ASP A 339 -10.87 22.31 16.53
C ASP A 339 -11.63 22.71 15.23
N ALA A 340 -12.60 23.63 15.30
CA ALA A 340 -13.35 24.17 14.17
C ALA A 340 -12.50 25.03 13.21
N GLU A 341 -11.66 25.94 13.71
CA GLU A 341 -10.80 26.81 12.88
C GLU A 341 -9.52 26.12 12.37
N THR A 342 -9.36 24.81 12.64
CA THR A 342 -8.11 24.11 12.34
C THR A 342 -8.02 23.59 10.91
N THR A 343 -6.78 23.54 10.44
CA THR A 343 -6.37 23.07 9.11
C THR A 343 -6.40 21.53 9.04
N ASP A 344 -6.71 20.91 7.89
CA ASP A 344 -6.76 19.43 7.80
C ASP A 344 -5.37 18.81 8.09
N ARG A 345 -4.29 19.47 7.62
CA ARG A 345 -2.89 19.10 7.96
C ARG A 345 -2.61 19.12 9.47
N GLU A 346 -3.14 20.11 10.19
CA GLU A 346 -2.95 20.28 11.63
C GLU A 346 -3.73 19.21 12.43
N LEU A 347 -4.95 18.87 11.99
CA LEU A 347 -5.74 17.76 12.54
C LEU A 347 -5.07 16.41 12.33
N LEU A 348 -4.62 16.12 11.10
CA LEU A 348 -3.88 14.88 10.79
C LEU A 348 -2.60 14.76 11.63
N TYR A 349 -1.86 15.84 11.83
CA TYR A 349 -0.68 15.83 12.69
C TYR A 349 -1.02 15.52 14.17
N LYS A 350 -2.01 16.22 14.73
CA LYS A 350 -2.44 16.09 16.14
C LYS A 350 -3.02 14.71 16.47
N TYR A 351 -3.93 14.21 15.63
CA TYR A 351 -4.71 12.99 15.93
C TYR A 351 -4.12 11.70 15.36
N TRP A 352 -3.28 11.76 14.31
CA TRP A 352 -2.77 10.57 13.63
C TRP A 352 -1.25 10.46 13.59
N ALA A 353 -0.51 11.50 13.16
CA ALA A 353 0.95 11.43 13.00
C ALA A 353 1.75 11.55 14.30
N SER A 354 1.19 12.17 15.34
CA SER A 354 1.85 12.27 16.65
C SER A 354 2.08 10.89 17.26
N LEU A 355 3.31 10.61 17.70
CA LEU A 355 3.66 9.39 18.44
C LEU A 355 2.82 9.22 19.73
N TYR A 356 2.39 10.32 20.35
CA TYR A 356 1.48 10.31 21.50
C TYR A 356 0.05 9.84 21.15
N SER A 357 -0.28 9.68 19.88
CA SER A 357 -1.56 9.16 19.39
C SER A 357 -1.48 7.67 19.00
N PHE A 358 -0.46 6.91 19.43
CA PHE A 358 -0.26 5.52 18.96
C PHE A 358 -1.45 4.58 19.22
N TRP A 359 -2.20 4.80 20.32
CA TRP A 359 -3.41 4.07 20.68
C TRP A 359 -4.69 4.53 19.95
N ARG A 360 -4.61 5.54 19.07
CA ARG A 360 -5.76 6.04 18.30
C ARG A 360 -5.92 5.33 16.95
N LEU A 361 -7.16 5.06 16.58
CA LEU A 361 -7.53 4.59 15.24
C LEU A 361 -7.13 5.62 14.17
N GLN A 362 -6.91 5.15 12.94
CA GLN A 362 -6.49 5.99 11.81
C GLN A 362 -7.70 6.69 11.15
N PRO A 363 -7.66 8.01 10.88
CA PRO A 363 -8.73 8.74 10.21
C PRO A 363 -8.66 8.56 8.67
N LEU A 364 -8.90 7.34 8.20
CA LEU A 364 -8.68 6.93 6.79
C LEU A 364 -9.37 7.85 5.75
N ASP A 365 -10.57 8.34 6.04
CA ASP A 365 -11.29 9.21 5.09
C ASP A 365 -10.67 10.62 4.99
N LEU A 366 -10.13 11.18 6.09
CA LEU A 366 -9.42 12.45 6.04
C LEU A 366 -8.07 12.30 5.34
N ILE A 367 -7.40 11.16 5.53
CA ILE A 367 -6.18 10.80 4.78
C ILE A 367 -6.51 10.75 3.26
N LYS A 368 -7.61 10.10 2.86
CA LYS A 368 -8.10 10.13 1.46
C LYS A 368 -8.38 11.54 0.97
N ARG A 369 -9.09 12.36 1.77
CA ARG A 369 -9.46 13.75 1.43
C ARG A 369 -8.24 14.66 1.23
N TYR A 370 -7.15 14.41 1.95
CA TYR A 370 -5.94 15.24 1.89
C TYR A 370 -4.91 14.77 0.85
N PHE A 371 -4.66 13.45 0.77
CA PHE A 371 -3.60 12.83 -0.04
C PHE A 371 -4.08 12.01 -1.26
N GLY A 372 -5.39 11.76 -1.41
CA GLY A 372 -5.93 10.89 -2.46
C GLY A 372 -5.98 9.41 -2.06
N THR A 373 -6.52 8.53 -2.93
CA THR A 373 -6.76 7.12 -2.55
C THR A 373 -5.50 6.28 -2.55
N LYS A 374 -4.48 6.54 -3.38
CA LYS A 374 -3.24 5.73 -3.42
C LYS A 374 -2.54 5.65 -2.05
N ILE A 375 -2.51 6.77 -1.31
CA ILE A 375 -1.99 6.84 0.07
C ILE A 375 -3.02 6.38 1.11
N GLY A 376 -4.31 6.68 0.89
CA GLY A 376 -5.39 6.16 1.76
C GLY A 376 -5.43 4.63 1.83
N ILE A 377 -5.21 3.94 0.70
CA ILE A 377 -5.16 2.46 0.64
C ILE A 377 -3.91 1.93 1.35
N TYR A 378 -2.74 2.57 1.23
CA TYR A 378 -1.52 2.17 1.95
C TYR A 378 -1.75 2.11 3.46
N PHE A 379 -2.28 3.20 4.04
CA PHE A 379 -2.54 3.23 5.48
C PHE A 379 -3.68 2.31 5.90
N ALA A 380 -4.73 2.15 5.08
CA ALA A 380 -5.78 1.17 5.33
C ALA A 380 -5.22 -0.27 5.37
N TRP A 381 -4.31 -0.62 4.46
CA TRP A 381 -3.63 -1.92 4.44
C TRP A 381 -2.72 -2.10 5.64
N LEU A 382 -1.84 -1.13 5.92
CA LEU A 382 -0.93 -1.18 7.07
C LEU A 382 -1.69 -1.25 8.40
N GLY A 383 -2.79 -0.49 8.55
CA GLY A 383 -3.68 -0.56 9.70
C GLY A 383 -4.37 -1.92 9.84
N TYR A 384 -4.85 -2.49 8.74
CA TYR A 384 -5.46 -3.83 8.71
C TYR A 384 -4.46 -4.95 9.07
N TYR A 385 -3.24 -4.87 8.53
CA TYR A 385 -2.12 -5.77 8.86
C TYR A 385 -1.73 -5.67 10.34
N THR A 386 -1.61 -4.44 10.88
CA THR A 386 -1.36 -4.21 12.31
C THR A 386 -2.45 -4.83 13.19
N LYS A 387 -3.72 -4.63 12.84
CA LYS A 387 -4.87 -5.16 13.59
C LYS A 387 -4.94 -6.70 13.55
N THR A 388 -4.66 -7.30 12.39
CA THR A 388 -4.70 -8.76 12.22
C THR A 388 -3.52 -9.48 12.87
N LEU A 389 -2.35 -8.83 13.00
CA LEU A 389 -1.17 -9.33 13.72
C LEU A 389 -1.38 -9.51 15.25
N VAL A 390 -2.39 -8.87 15.85
CA VAL A 390 -2.66 -8.97 17.29
C VAL A 390 -2.92 -10.43 17.72
N TRP A 391 -3.68 -11.19 16.92
CA TRP A 391 -4.00 -12.59 17.23
C TRP A 391 -2.77 -13.53 17.17
N PRO A 392 -1.97 -13.57 16.09
CA PRO A 392 -0.64 -14.18 16.08
C PRO A 392 0.24 -13.80 17.27
N SER A 393 0.29 -12.51 17.62
CA SER A 393 1.15 -12.01 18.70
C SER A 393 0.75 -12.58 20.05
N MET A 394 -0.56 -12.62 20.36
CA MET A 394 -1.07 -13.23 21.59
C MET A 394 -0.76 -14.73 21.65
N ILE A 395 -0.99 -15.47 20.56
CA ILE A 395 -0.77 -16.92 20.52
C ILE A 395 0.73 -17.24 20.62
N GLY A 396 1.59 -16.52 19.90
CA GLY A 396 3.05 -16.70 19.95
C GLY A 396 3.64 -16.44 21.34
N ILE A 397 3.14 -15.42 22.06
CA ILE A 397 3.51 -15.18 23.46
C ILE A 397 3.07 -16.34 24.36
N ILE A 398 1.84 -16.83 24.22
CA ILE A 398 1.32 -17.97 25.00
C ILE A 398 2.17 -19.22 24.76
N VAL A 399 2.49 -19.52 23.50
CA VAL A 399 3.34 -20.67 23.11
C VAL A 399 4.72 -20.60 23.76
N VAL A 400 5.40 -19.45 23.74
CA VAL A 400 6.73 -19.30 24.33
C VAL A 400 6.69 -19.29 25.87
N ILE A 401 5.63 -18.77 26.49
CA ILE A 401 5.44 -18.85 27.95
C ILE A 401 5.26 -20.31 28.39
N ILE A 402 4.40 -21.08 27.69
CA ILE A 402 4.20 -22.50 27.99
C ILE A 402 5.50 -23.28 27.77
N ALA A 403 6.20 -23.04 26.65
CA ALA A 403 7.49 -23.66 26.38
C ALA A 403 8.55 -23.33 27.45
N GLY A 404 8.58 -22.10 27.97
CA GLY A 404 9.46 -21.71 29.07
C GLY A 404 9.17 -22.45 30.38
N PHE A 405 7.89 -22.67 30.73
CA PHE A 405 7.52 -23.48 31.89
C PHE A 405 7.81 -24.98 31.68
N THR A 406 7.55 -25.54 30.50
CA THR A 406 7.80 -26.97 30.23
C THR A 406 9.28 -27.28 30.01
N ALA A 407 10.13 -26.30 29.65
CA ALA A 407 11.57 -26.46 29.47
C ALA A 407 12.31 -26.98 30.73
N ILE A 408 11.73 -26.81 31.93
CA ILE A 408 12.27 -27.37 33.17
C ILE A 408 12.17 -28.90 33.17
N ASN A 409 11.09 -29.43 32.61
CA ASN A 409 10.75 -30.86 32.64
C ASN A 409 11.18 -31.61 31.36
N ASP A 410 11.69 -30.93 30.33
CA ASP A 410 12.13 -31.56 29.08
C ASP A 410 13.34 -32.48 29.27
N ILE A 411 13.15 -33.77 28.97
CA ILE A 411 14.12 -34.83 29.22
C ILE A 411 15.39 -34.69 28.36
N PRO A 412 15.34 -34.55 27.01
CA PRO A 412 16.54 -34.32 26.21
C PRO A 412 17.36 -33.09 26.65
N SER A 413 16.72 -31.98 27.01
CA SER A 413 17.43 -30.80 27.50
C SER A 413 18.00 -31.00 28.91
N ASN A 414 17.40 -31.87 29.73
CA ASN A 414 17.95 -32.25 31.04
C ASN A 414 19.12 -33.25 30.91
N ASP A 415 19.08 -34.19 29.96
CA ASP A 415 20.18 -35.11 29.64
C ASP A 415 21.47 -34.37 29.25
N VAL A 416 21.34 -33.23 28.56
CA VAL A 416 22.45 -32.30 28.24
C VAL A 416 22.91 -31.52 29.48
N CYS A 417 21.99 -30.98 30.28
CA CYS A 417 22.32 -30.11 31.42
C CYS A 417 22.78 -30.85 32.69
N GLY A 418 22.55 -32.17 32.81
CA GLY A 418 22.80 -32.93 34.04
C GLY A 418 24.29 -33.09 34.39
N SER A 419 24.67 -32.69 35.62
CA SER A 419 26.04 -32.81 36.15
C SER A 419 26.57 -34.24 36.17
N ASP A 420 25.67 -35.21 36.40
CA ASP A 420 26.02 -36.62 36.62
C ASP A 420 25.62 -37.50 35.42
N GLY A 421 24.97 -36.89 34.42
CA GLY A 421 24.33 -37.54 33.28
C GLY A 421 25.25 -37.73 32.07
N ILE A 422 24.65 -37.67 30.88
CA ILE A 422 25.37 -37.80 29.60
C ILE A 422 26.17 -36.51 29.30
N GLY A 423 25.61 -35.34 29.64
CA GLY A 423 26.20 -34.02 29.42
C GLY A 423 27.64 -33.87 29.95
N SER A 424 27.96 -34.43 31.11
CA SER A 424 29.30 -34.34 31.71
C SER A 424 30.29 -35.44 31.28
N LYS A 425 29.82 -36.46 30.54
CA LYS A 425 30.61 -37.64 30.15
C LYS A 425 30.93 -37.69 28.66
N VAL A 426 30.19 -36.97 27.82
CA VAL A 426 30.36 -36.98 26.37
C VAL A 426 31.19 -35.80 25.88
N TYR A 427 32.36 -36.11 25.31
CA TYR A 427 33.13 -35.19 24.48
C TYR A 427 32.61 -35.20 23.04
N LEU A 428 32.43 -34.01 22.49
CA LEU A 428 32.06 -33.76 21.11
C LEU A 428 33.32 -33.60 20.25
N CYS A 429 33.27 -34.14 19.03
CA CYS A 429 34.35 -33.99 18.06
C CYS A 429 34.51 -32.51 17.65
N PRO A 430 35.74 -32.01 17.43
CA PRO A 430 35.97 -30.64 17.02
C PRO A 430 35.34 -30.34 15.66
N THR A 431 34.76 -29.14 15.53
CA THR A 431 34.09 -28.69 14.31
C THR A 431 35.04 -28.24 13.19
N CYS A 432 36.35 -28.18 13.46
CA CYS A 432 37.39 -27.84 12.49
C CYS A 432 38.65 -28.71 12.64
N GLU A 433 39.35 -28.93 11.53
CA GLU A 433 40.46 -29.88 11.38
C GLU A 433 41.74 -29.51 12.16
N LYS A 434 41.94 -28.22 12.45
CA LYS A 434 43.12 -27.69 13.14
C LYS A 434 42.72 -26.54 14.05
N TYR A 435 43.38 -26.42 15.20
CA TYR A 435 43.19 -25.35 16.21
C TYR A 435 41.82 -25.32 16.92
N CYS A 436 40.91 -26.25 16.64
CA CYS A 436 39.73 -26.51 17.47
C CYS A 436 40.06 -27.46 18.64
N ASN A 437 39.37 -27.28 19.77
CA ASN A 437 39.43 -28.18 20.93
C ASN A 437 38.18 -29.06 20.99
N PHE A 438 38.27 -30.24 21.62
CA PHE A 438 37.10 -31.01 22.03
C PHE A 438 36.22 -30.21 23.00
N GLN A 439 34.90 -30.33 22.89
CA GLN A 439 33.94 -29.64 23.76
C GLN A 439 33.11 -30.66 24.55
N LEU A 440 32.81 -30.33 25.81
CA LEU A 440 31.94 -31.16 26.65
C LEU A 440 30.47 -30.84 26.35
N LEU A 441 29.62 -31.86 26.16
CA LEU A 441 28.21 -31.67 25.75
C LEU A 441 27.45 -30.73 26.70
N GLY A 442 27.68 -30.83 28.02
CA GLY A 442 27.04 -30.00 29.03
C GLY A 442 27.35 -28.50 28.95
N ASN A 443 28.44 -28.10 28.30
CA ASN A 443 28.75 -26.67 28.08
C ASN A 443 27.65 -25.97 27.27
N ASN A 444 26.94 -26.71 26.41
CA ASN A 444 25.91 -26.18 25.53
C ASN A 444 24.50 -26.25 26.16
N CYS A 445 24.38 -26.55 27.47
CA CYS A 445 23.12 -26.62 28.22
C CYS A 445 22.19 -25.41 27.99
N VAL A 446 22.73 -24.18 28.02
CA VAL A 446 21.94 -22.95 27.77
C VAL A 446 21.36 -22.95 26.36
N TYR A 447 22.16 -23.35 25.37
CA TYR A 447 21.73 -23.43 23.96
C TYR A 447 20.70 -24.55 23.77
N ALA A 448 20.83 -25.70 24.44
CA ALA A 448 19.85 -26.78 24.41
C ALA A 448 18.49 -26.34 25.00
N LYS A 449 18.48 -25.68 26.16
CA LYS A 449 17.25 -25.12 26.76
C LYS A 449 16.60 -24.05 25.88
N LEU A 450 17.39 -23.15 25.29
CA LEU A 450 16.90 -22.19 24.29
C LEU A 450 16.37 -22.88 23.03
N THR A 451 16.98 -23.99 22.60
CA THR A 451 16.50 -24.79 21.46
C THR A 451 15.11 -25.34 21.76
N TYR A 452 14.87 -25.94 22.92
CA TYR A 452 13.53 -26.42 23.31
C TYR A 452 12.47 -25.31 23.37
N MET A 453 12.81 -24.09 23.81
CA MET A 453 11.87 -22.97 23.84
C MET A 453 11.29 -22.61 22.47
N PHE A 454 11.98 -22.96 21.39
CA PHE A 454 11.56 -22.70 20.00
C PHE A 454 11.25 -23.98 19.20
N ASP A 455 11.88 -25.12 19.51
CA ASP A 455 11.67 -26.44 18.88
C ASP A 455 10.86 -27.38 19.79
N ASN A 456 9.53 -27.23 19.78
CA ASN A 456 8.60 -28.02 20.56
C ASN A 456 7.27 -28.25 19.84
N TYR A 457 6.42 -29.12 20.40
CA TYR A 457 5.14 -29.50 19.78
C TYR A 457 4.14 -28.34 19.67
N TYR A 458 4.24 -27.32 20.53
CA TYR A 458 3.39 -26.13 20.42
C TYR A 458 3.81 -25.21 19.26
N THR A 459 5.09 -25.15 18.89
CA THR A 459 5.54 -24.35 17.73
C THR A 459 5.17 -25.00 16.40
N VAL A 460 5.11 -26.33 16.33
CA VAL A 460 4.51 -27.08 15.20
C VAL A 460 3.02 -26.76 15.05
N PHE A 461 2.24 -26.74 16.14
CA PHE A 461 0.84 -26.31 16.10
C PHE A 461 0.70 -24.84 15.68
N PHE A 462 1.55 -23.95 16.21
CA PHE A 462 1.55 -22.53 15.86
C PHE A 462 1.84 -22.29 14.38
N ALA A 463 2.72 -23.09 13.76
CA ALA A 463 3.00 -23.02 12.33
C ALA A 463 1.75 -23.28 11.46
N VAL A 464 0.91 -24.25 11.84
CA VAL A 464 -0.38 -24.49 11.18
C VAL A 464 -1.29 -23.28 11.34
N VAL A 465 -1.46 -22.78 12.58
CA VAL A 465 -2.28 -21.59 12.87
C VAL A 465 -1.82 -20.37 12.06
N MET A 466 -0.51 -20.17 11.91
CA MET A 466 0.07 -19.08 11.13
C MET A 466 -0.12 -19.25 9.62
N CYS A 467 -0.03 -20.46 9.09
CA CYS A 467 -0.32 -20.73 7.68
C CYS A 467 -1.79 -20.47 7.32
N LEU A 468 -2.71 -20.74 8.25
CA LEU A 468 -4.14 -20.44 8.13
C LEU A 468 -4.44 -18.95 8.32
N TRP A 469 -3.80 -18.30 9.31
CA TRP A 469 -3.86 -16.85 9.50
C TRP A 469 -3.40 -16.09 8.26
N GLY A 470 -2.35 -16.55 7.57
CA GLY A 470 -1.88 -15.96 6.32
C GLY A 470 -2.93 -15.96 5.20
N THR A 471 -3.90 -16.89 5.21
CA THR A 471 -5.09 -16.85 4.34
C THR A 471 -6.20 -15.97 4.90
N LEU A 472 -6.50 -16.06 6.20
CA LEU A 472 -7.54 -15.23 6.84
C LEU A 472 -7.21 -13.73 6.72
N PHE A 473 -5.93 -13.37 6.75
CA PHE A 473 -5.42 -12.04 6.46
C PHE A 473 -5.65 -11.62 5.00
N LEU A 474 -5.35 -12.49 4.03
CA LEU A 474 -5.50 -12.16 2.60
C LEU A 474 -6.97 -12.05 2.17
N GLU A 475 -7.78 -13.07 2.47
CA GLU A 475 -9.21 -13.09 2.13
C GLU A 475 -9.99 -12.02 2.91
N GLY A 476 -9.63 -11.82 4.18
CA GLY A 476 -10.14 -10.72 4.99
C GLY A 476 -9.71 -9.34 4.47
N TRP A 477 -8.48 -9.21 3.94
CA TRP A 477 -8.01 -7.98 3.29
C TRP A 477 -8.81 -7.69 2.02
N LYS A 478 -8.97 -8.62 1.07
CA LYS A 478 -9.79 -8.42 -0.14
C LYS A 478 -11.19 -7.91 0.19
N ARG A 479 -11.80 -8.48 1.23
CA ARG A 479 -13.15 -8.15 1.69
C ARG A 479 -13.24 -6.76 2.33
N PHE A 480 -12.30 -6.42 3.21
CA PHE A 480 -12.18 -5.07 3.80
C PHE A 480 -11.81 -4.02 2.75
N HIS A 481 -10.95 -4.39 1.81
CA HIS A 481 -10.54 -3.57 0.69
C HIS A 481 -11.72 -3.22 -0.22
N SER A 482 -12.56 -4.21 -0.57
CA SER A 482 -13.78 -4.00 -1.36
C SER A 482 -14.76 -3.02 -0.68
N GLU A 483 -14.86 -3.03 0.65
CA GLU A 483 -15.67 -2.09 1.42
C GLU A 483 -15.13 -0.64 1.32
N ILE A 484 -13.81 -0.46 1.45
CA ILE A 484 -13.15 0.84 1.27
C ILE A 484 -13.24 1.34 -0.18
N ALA A 485 -13.00 0.46 -1.16
CA ALA A 485 -13.08 0.78 -2.58
C ALA A 485 -14.48 1.25 -2.97
N TYR A 486 -15.54 0.56 -2.52
CA TYR A 486 -16.92 0.99 -2.72
C TYR A 486 -17.20 2.36 -2.04
N LYS A 487 -16.88 2.51 -0.75
CA LYS A 487 -17.08 3.76 0.01
C LYS A 487 -16.42 5.00 -0.65
N TRP A 488 -15.22 4.82 -1.22
CA TRP A 488 -14.48 5.89 -1.88
C TRP A 488 -14.81 6.07 -3.37
N GLY A 489 -15.62 5.18 -3.97
CA GLY A 489 -16.04 5.24 -5.38
C GLY A 489 -15.07 4.59 -6.39
N MET A 490 -14.12 3.78 -5.90
CA MET A 490 -13.05 3.16 -6.68
C MET A 490 -13.36 1.75 -7.19
N LEU A 491 -14.54 1.19 -6.86
CA LEU A 491 -14.84 -0.22 -7.14
C LEU A 491 -14.86 -0.56 -8.63
N ASP A 492 -15.60 0.21 -9.44
CA ASP A 492 -15.59 0.15 -10.90
C ASP A 492 -14.74 1.31 -11.47
N PHE A 493 -13.54 1.52 -10.91
CA PHE A 493 -12.43 2.18 -11.60
C PHE A 493 -11.69 1.13 -12.42
N GLU A 494 -11.68 1.30 -13.75
CA GLU A 494 -11.08 0.33 -14.67
C GLU A 494 -9.76 0.84 -15.26
N VAL A 495 -8.91 -0.06 -15.76
CA VAL A 495 -7.60 0.32 -16.32
C VAL A 495 -7.75 1.15 -17.60
N GLU A 496 -8.92 1.14 -18.24
CA GLU A 496 -9.24 2.02 -19.37
C GLU A 496 -9.58 3.47 -18.94
N ASP A 497 -9.91 3.71 -17.66
CA ASP A 497 -10.05 5.06 -17.09
C ASP A 497 -8.68 5.69 -16.73
N GLU A 498 -7.59 4.91 -16.74
CA GLU A 498 -6.24 5.43 -16.50
C GLU A 498 -5.67 6.18 -17.71
N THR A 499 -5.01 7.29 -17.44
CA THR A 499 -4.40 8.11 -18.49
C THR A 499 -3.16 7.42 -19.08
N MET A 500 -3.15 7.25 -20.41
CA MET A 500 -2.01 6.68 -21.13
C MET A 500 -0.74 7.51 -20.93
N ARG A 501 0.38 6.86 -20.60
CA ARG A 501 1.64 7.54 -20.29
C ARG A 501 2.19 8.32 -21.51
N PRO A 502 2.66 9.58 -21.35
CA PRO A 502 3.20 10.37 -22.47
C PRO A 502 4.37 9.72 -23.23
N ASP A 503 5.21 8.94 -22.54
CA ASP A 503 6.28 8.17 -23.19
C ASP A 503 5.76 7.04 -24.10
N PHE A 504 4.65 6.39 -23.73
CA PHE A 504 4.02 5.34 -24.55
C PHE A 504 3.46 5.96 -25.83
N GLN A 505 2.69 7.05 -25.69
CA GLN A 505 2.13 7.81 -26.81
C GLN A 505 3.20 8.35 -27.77
N SER A 506 4.36 8.80 -27.26
CA SER A 506 5.43 9.38 -28.10
C SER A 506 6.40 8.36 -28.69
N LYS A 507 6.47 7.12 -28.16
CA LYS A 507 7.28 6.03 -28.73
C LYS A 507 6.55 5.22 -29.81
N ILE A 508 5.23 5.03 -29.66
CA ILE A 508 4.46 4.08 -30.47
C ILE A 508 3.76 4.81 -31.62
N LYS A 509 4.07 4.39 -32.86
CA LYS A 509 3.46 4.91 -34.10
C LYS A 509 2.28 4.06 -34.59
N THR A 510 2.18 2.81 -34.14
CA THR A 510 1.12 1.87 -34.50
C THR A 510 -0.15 2.15 -33.71
N LYS A 511 -1.29 2.18 -34.40
CA LYS A 511 -2.63 2.34 -33.83
C LYS A 511 -3.50 1.10 -34.05
N ARG A 512 -4.56 0.96 -33.25
CA ARG A 512 -5.71 0.09 -33.52
C ARG A 512 -7.00 0.83 -33.14
N ILE A 513 -8.13 0.38 -33.68
CA ILE A 513 -9.45 0.78 -33.16
C ILE A 513 -9.74 -0.09 -31.93
N ASN A 514 -10.15 0.53 -30.81
CA ASN A 514 -10.62 -0.19 -29.63
C ASN A 514 -12.04 -0.73 -29.87
N PRO A 515 -12.31 -2.04 -29.66
CA PRO A 515 -13.62 -2.63 -29.96
C PRO A 515 -14.74 -2.18 -29.01
N VAL A 516 -14.42 -1.61 -27.85
CA VAL A 516 -15.38 -1.11 -26.86
C VAL A 516 -15.67 0.38 -27.06
N SER A 517 -14.64 1.23 -27.14
CA SER A 517 -14.83 2.68 -27.30
C SER A 517 -15.05 3.14 -28.75
N LYS A 518 -14.74 2.29 -29.75
CA LYS A 518 -14.64 2.63 -31.18
C LYS A 518 -13.57 3.70 -31.52
N GLU A 519 -12.71 4.10 -30.58
CA GLU A 519 -11.67 5.12 -30.80
C GLU A 519 -10.34 4.54 -31.29
N GLU A 520 -9.53 5.35 -31.98
CA GLU A 520 -8.16 4.99 -32.36
C GLU A 520 -7.16 5.16 -31.18
N GLU A 521 -6.64 4.05 -30.67
CA GLU A 521 -5.63 4.04 -29.60
C GLU A 521 -4.24 3.56 -30.10
N PRO A 522 -3.13 4.08 -29.54
CA PRO A 522 -1.80 3.54 -29.79
C PRO A 522 -1.64 2.14 -29.20
N TRP A 523 -1.02 1.22 -29.94
CA TRP A 523 -0.91 -0.19 -29.56
C TRP A 523 0.44 -0.81 -29.94
N LEU A 524 0.97 -1.65 -29.03
CA LEU A 524 2.19 -2.41 -29.21
C LEU A 524 1.86 -3.86 -29.62
N PRO A 525 2.45 -4.40 -30.71
CA PRO A 525 2.24 -5.78 -31.12
C PRO A 525 2.53 -6.81 -30.02
N THR A 526 1.66 -7.80 -29.87
CA THR A 526 1.78 -8.85 -28.83
C THR A 526 3.07 -9.64 -28.93
N LYS A 527 3.53 -9.96 -30.16
CA LYS A 527 4.81 -10.63 -30.41
C LYS A 527 6.00 -9.83 -29.85
N GLU A 528 6.02 -8.50 -30.05
CA GLU A 528 7.04 -7.63 -29.48
C GLU A 528 6.93 -7.53 -27.96
N LYS A 529 5.72 -7.37 -27.41
CA LYS A 529 5.52 -7.29 -25.96
C LYS A 529 6.05 -8.54 -25.26
N VAL A 530 5.72 -9.73 -25.78
CA VAL A 530 6.20 -11.02 -25.24
C VAL A 530 7.71 -11.16 -25.37
N PHE A 531 8.32 -10.79 -26.50
CA PHE A 531 9.78 -10.81 -26.67
C PHE A 531 10.49 -9.91 -25.65
N ARG A 532 10.01 -8.67 -25.45
CA ARG A 532 10.58 -7.73 -24.47
C ARG A 532 10.43 -8.25 -23.04
N TRP A 533 9.27 -8.79 -22.68
CA TRP A 533 9.03 -9.41 -21.37
C TRP A 533 9.93 -10.62 -21.13
N PHE A 534 10.11 -11.50 -22.13
CA PHE A 534 11.02 -12.65 -22.04
C PHE A 534 12.48 -12.22 -21.81
N CYS A 535 13.00 -11.30 -22.63
CA CYS A 535 14.35 -10.79 -22.48
C CYS A 535 14.58 -10.12 -21.11
N SER A 536 13.64 -9.29 -20.64
CA SER A 536 13.77 -8.70 -19.30
C SER A 536 13.68 -9.75 -18.19
N GLY A 537 12.86 -10.80 -18.34
CA GLY A 537 12.78 -11.90 -17.38
C GLY A 537 14.10 -12.68 -17.29
N MET A 538 14.75 -12.95 -18.43
CA MET A 538 16.09 -13.57 -18.45
C MET A 538 17.14 -12.71 -17.75
N THR A 539 17.13 -11.38 -17.94
CA THR A 539 18.05 -10.48 -17.23
C THR A 539 17.81 -10.49 -15.71
N VAL A 540 16.55 -10.51 -15.26
CA VAL A 540 16.19 -10.58 -13.83
C VAL A 540 16.68 -11.89 -13.21
N LEU A 541 16.46 -13.03 -13.87
CA LEU A 541 16.93 -14.34 -13.40
C LEU A 541 18.46 -14.41 -13.31
N PHE A 542 19.18 -13.86 -14.29
CA PHE A 542 20.65 -13.77 -14.24
C PHE A 542 21.14 -13.02 -12.99
N PHE A 543 20.55 -11.86 -12.67
CA PHE A 543 20.90 -11.10 -11.46
C PHE A 543 20.51 -11.81 -10.15
N VAL A 544 19.41 -12.58 -10.14
CA VAL A 544 19.04 -13.44 -9.01
C VAL A 544 20.10 -14.53 -8.78
N PHE A 545 20.55 -15.23 -9.82
CA PHE A 545 21.63 -16.23 -9.68
C PHE A 545 22.97 -15.58 -9.28
N LEU A 546 23.27 -14.37 -9.75
CA LEU A 546 24.45 -13.61 -9.35
C LEU A 546 24.45 -13.30 -7.85
N VAL A 547 23.31 -12.87 -7.28
CA VAL A 547 23.18 -12.62 -5.83
C VAL A 547 23.38 -13.92 -5.02
N ILE A 548 22.81 -15.04 -5.47
CA ILE A 548 22.98 -16.35 -4.81
C ILE A 548 24.45 -16.78 -4.85
N ALA A 549 25.10 -16.70 -6.01
CA ALA A 549 26.52 -17.03 -6.17
C ALA A 549 27.41 -16.13 -5.31
N PHE A 550 27.10 -14.84 -5.22
CA PHE A 550 27.81 -13.91 -4.33
C PHE A 550 27.62 -14.28 -2.85
N ALA A 551 26.40 -14.58 -2.40
CA ALA A 551 26.14 -14.97 -1.02
C ALA A 551 26.89 -16.26 -0.63
N VAL A 552 26.94 -17.25 -1.52
CA VAL A 552 27.78 -18.46 -1.35
C VAL A 552 29.27 -18.10 -1.32
N GLY A 553 29.73 -17.16 -2.16
CA GLY A 553 31.09 -16.64 -2.15
C GLY A 553 31.49 -15.99 -0.81
N VAL A 554 30.58 -15.21 -0.20
CA VAL A 554 30.78 -14.62 1.15
C VAL A 554 30.92 -15.69 2.21
N ILE A 555 30.13 -16.78 2.14
CA ILE A 555 30.23 -17.91 3.07
C ILE A 555 31.56 -18.65 2.90
N ILE A 556 31.98 -18.94 1.66
CA ILE A 556 33.28 -19.58 1.38
C ILE A 556 34.45 -18.70 1.87
N TYR A 557 34.37 -17.38 1.63
CA TYR A 557 35.34 -16.41 2.14
C TYR A 557 35.41 -16.42 3.68
N ARG A 558 34.26 -16.41 4.36
CA ARG A 558 34.16 -16.48 5.83
C ARG A 558 34.88 -17.70 6.40
N VAL A 559 34.63 -18.88 5.82
CA VAL A 559 35.27 -20.15 6.25
C VAL A 559 36.77 -20.10 6.03
N SER A 560 37.21 -19.76 4.82
CA SER A 560 38.64 -19.68 4.45
C SER A 560 39.41 -18.65 5.28
N PHE A 561 38.84 -17.47 5.53
CA PHE A 561 39.48 -16.42 6.32
C PHE A 561 39.53 -16.78 7.81
N THR A 562 38.48 -17.40 8.36
CA THR A 562 38.48 -17.93 9.74
C THR A 562 39.60 -18.96 9.94
N PHE A 563 39.76 -19.90 9.01
CA PHE A 563 40.82 -20.90 9.07
C PHE A 563 42.22 -20.25 9.01
N SER A 564 42.40 -19.24 8.15
CA SER A 564 43.66 -18.49 8.04
C SER A 564 44.02 -17.73 9.33
N LEU A 565 43.05 -17.10 10.01
CA LEU A 565 43.30 -16.44 11.30
C LEU A 565 43.63 -17.43 12.43
N TYR A 566 43.02 -18.61 12.46
CA TYR A 566 43.39 -19.66 13.43
C TYR A 566 44.81 -20.21 13.22
N GLY A 567 45.25 -20.28 11.96
CA GLY A 567 46.63 -20.62 11.59
C GLY A 567 47.67 -19.51 11.82
N SER A 568 47.28 -18.35 12.36
CA SER A 568 48.23 -17.26 12.63
C SER A 568 48.99 -17.47 13.95
N ASP A 569 50.31 -17.26 13.91
CA ASP A 569 51.17 -17.30 15.09
C ASP A 569 50.74 -16.27 16.16
N ASN A 570 50.25 -15.10 15.69
CA ASN A 570 49.79 -14.00 16.52
C ASN A 570 48.56 -14.37 17.36
N GLU A 571 48.77 -14.51 18.67
CA GLU A 571 47.74 -14.90 19.63
C GLU A 571 46.50 -13.99 19.61
N PHE A 572 46.66 -12.69 19.37
CA PHE A 572 45.53 -11.76 19.23
C PHE A 572 44.59 -12.15 18.07
N TYR A 573 45.13 -12.54 16.92
CA TYR A 573 44.32 -12.96 15.77
C TYR A 573 43.69 -14.33 15.99
N ARG A 574 44.44 -15.28 16.55
CA ARG A 574 43.94 -16.62 16.90
C ARG A 574 42.78 -16.57 17.89
N ASN A 575 42.89 -15.77 18.95
CA ASN A 575 41.89 -15.70 20.01
C ASN A 575 40.64 -14.89 19.59
N ASN A 576 40.80 -13.89 18.71
CA ASN A 576 39.68 -13.07 18.21
C ASN A 576 39.18 -13.49 16.81
N ALA A 577 39.64 -14.63 16.27
CA ALA A 577 39.42 -15.03 14.88
C ALA A 577 37.94 -14.97 14.45
N ILE A 578 37.03 -15.49 15.27
CA ILE A 578 35.58 -15.47 15.00
C ILE A 578 35.05 -14.03 14.88
N VAL A 579 35.45 -13.15 15.80
CA VAL A 579 34.97 -11.76 15.87
C VAL A 579 35.52 -10.94 14.71
N ILE A 580 36.82 -11.06 14.43
CA ILE A 580 37.48 -10.35 13.32
C ILE A 580 36.90 -10.80 11.97
N THR A 581 36.73 -12.11 11.76
CA THR A 581 36.10 -12.60 10.53
C THR A 581 34.64 -12.19 10.42
N ALA A 582 33.85 -12.21 11.51
CA ALA A 582 32.46 -11.77 11.49
C ALA A 582 32.33 -10.28 11.11
N LEU A 583 33.19 -9.42 11.69
CA LEU A 583 33.23 -7.98 11.36
C LEU A 583 33.63 -7.74 9.90
N LEU A 584 34.71 -8.37 9.42
CA LEU A 584 35.19 -8.18 8.05
C LEU A 584 34.22 -8.74 7.01
N THR A 585 33.69 -9.95 7.23
CA THR A 585 32.67 -10.57 6.37
C THR A 585 31.39 -9.73 6.34
N GLY A 586 30.95 -9.21 7.50
CA GLY A 586 29.78 -8.34 7.61
C GLY A 586 29.95 -7.03 6.83
N PHE A 587 31.10 -6.36 6.97
CA PHE A 587 31.43 -5.15 6.22
C PHE A 587 31.45 -5.40 4.71
N ILE A 588 32.16 -6.45 4.27
CA ILE A 588 32.21 -6.86 2.86
C ILE A 588 30.80 -7.10 2.31
N ASN A 589 29.99 -7.90 3.01
CA ASN A 589 28.63 -8.21 2.59
C ASN A 589 27.76 -6.95 2.45
N VAL A 590 27.82 -6.01 3.42
CA VAL A 590 27.10 -4.73 3.34
C VAL A 590 27.55 -3.90 2.14
N CYS A 591 28.86 -3.76 1.90
CA CYS A 591 29.37 -3.00 0.76
C CYS A 591 28.91 -3.57 -0.59
N PHE A 592 28.96 -4.90 -0.76
CA PHE A 592 28.48 -5.55 -1.98
C PHE A 592 26.96 -5.42 -2.16
N ILE A 593 26.16 -5.60 -1.08
CA ILE A 593 24.70 -5.41 -1.14
C ILE A 593 24.35 -3.97 -1.55
N MET A 594 25.04 -2.96 -0.99
CA MET A 594 24.82 -1.56 -1.37
C MET A 594 25.15 -1.29 -2.85
N ALA A 595 26.24 -1.86 -3.35
CA ALA A 595 26.64 -1.72 -4.76
C ALA A 595 25.66 -2.43 -5.72
N LEU A 596 25.30 -3.68 -5.42
CA LEU A 596 24.37 -4.48 -6.21
C LEU A 596 22.95 -3.87 -6.21
N ASN A 597 22.44 -3.41 -5.06
CA ASN A 597 21.17 -2.70 -4.97
C ASN A 597 21.14 -1.46 -5.89
N ARG A 598 22.18 -0.63 -5.86
CA ARG A 598 22.28 0.58 -6.69
C ARG A 598 22.34 0.27 -8.18
N CYS A 599 23.12 -0.75 -8.56
CA CYS A 599 23.23 -1.20 -9.95
C CYS A 599 21.90 -1.78 -10.46
N TYR A 600 21.29 -2.66 -9.68
CA TYR A 600 20.07 -3.36 -10.08
C TYR A 600 18.85 -2.43 -10.15
N ASN A 601 18.66 -1.50 -9.20
CA ASN A 601 17.52 -0.58 -9.26
C ASN A 601 17.58 0.32 -10.50
N TRP A 602 18.77 0.79 -10.90
CA TRP A 602 18.99 1.50 -12.16
C TRP A 602 18.66 0.62 -13.38
N LEU A 603 19.10 -0.64 -13.38
CA LEU A 603 18.84 -1.59 -14.46
C LEU A 603 17.35 -1.93 -14.57
N ALA A 604 16.67 -2.22 -13.46
CA ALA A 604 15.24 -2.55 -13.41
C ALA A 604 14.36 -1.38 -13.91
N PHE A 605 14.73 -0.14 -13.62
CA PHE A 605 14.11 1.04 -14.21
C PHE A 605 14.32 1.08 -15.74
N LYS A 606 15.56 0.91 -16.22
CA LYS A 606 15.87 0.92 -17.66
C LYS A 606 15.17 -0.21 -18.44
N LEU A 607 15.14 -1.42 -17.89
CA LEU A 607 14.42 -2.57 -18.43
C LEU A 607 12.91 -2.28 -18.55
N THR A 608 12.28 -1.73 -17.49
CA THR A 608 10.84 -1.43 -17.51
C THR A 608 10.49 -0.26 -18.44
N VAL A 609 11.42 0.69 -18.67
CA VAL A 609 11.30 1.74 -19.71
C VAL A 609 11.44 1.18 -21.14
N TRP A 610 12.12 0.04 -21.32
CA TRP A 610 12.27 -0.67 -22.59
C TRP A 610 11.07 -1.59 -22.92
N GLU A 611 10.50 -2.25 -21.91
CA GLU A 611 9.22 -2.99 -22.01
C GLU A 611 8.08 -2.12 -22.55
N CYS A 612 8.12 -0.81 -22.27
CA CYS A 612 7.18 0.21 -22.77
C CYS A 612 5.70 -0.06 -22.39
N PRO A 613 5.36 -0.10 -21.09
CA PRO A 613 3.98 -0.24 -20.59
C PRO A 613 3.05 0.94 -20.97
N ARG A 614 1.74 0.68 -21.01
CA ARG A 614 0.70 1.64 -21.47
C ARG A 614 0.34 2.69 -20.43
N THR A 615 0.04 2.26 -19.20
CA THR A 615 -0.35 3.13 -18.09
C THR A 615 0.77 3.23 -17.05
N GLN A 616 0.64 4.16 -16.10
CA GLN A 616 1.58 4.24 -15.00
C GLN A 616 1.42 3.08 -14.01
N SER A 617 0.22 2.52 -13.83
CA SER A 617 0.03 1.34 -12.98
C SER A 617 0.70 0.10 -13.58
N ASP A 618 0.64 -0.11 -14.90
CA ASP A 618 1.44 -1.16 -15.59
C ASP A 618 2.95 -0.98 -15.34
N PHE A 619 3.46 0.26 -15.36
CA PHE A 619 4.86 0.56 -15.09
C PHE A 619 5.25 0.29 -13.63
N ASP A 620 4.48 0.83 -12.67
CA ASP A 620 4.69 0.61 -11.24
C ASP A 620 4.65 -0.89 -10.91
N ASN A 621 3.67 -1.63 -11.43
CA ASN A 621 3.53 -3.08 -11.25
C ASN A 621 4.72 -3.87 -11.83
N SER A 622 5.11 -3.59 -13.08
CA SER A 622 6.19 -4.33 -13.75
C SER A 622 7.57 -4.00 -13.16
N TYR A 623 7.78 -2.77 -12.66
CA TYR A 623 8.98 -2.41 -11.89
C TYR A 623 8.99 -3.11 -10.52
N THR A 624 7.86 -3.05 -9.81
CA THR A 624 7.69 -3.62 -8.46
C THR A 624 8.08 -5.09 -8.42
N LEU A 625 7.58 -5.90 -9.36
CA LEU A 625 7.88 -7.33 -9.41
C LEU A 625 9.38 -7.61 -9.61
N LYS A 626 10.07 -6.86 -10.48
CA LYS A 626 11.51 -7.04 -10.74
C LYS A 626 12.36 -6.69 -9.53
N VAL A 627 12.06 -5.59 -8.84
CA VAL A 627 12.82 -5.16 -7.67
C VAL A 627 12.50 -6.03 -6.45
N PHE A 628 11.23 -6.42 -6.27
CA PHE A 628 10.85 -7.37 -5.23
C PHE A 628 11.59 -8.71 -5.37
N LEU A 629 11.61 -9.36 -6.54
CA LEU A 629 12.27 -10.67 -6.71
C LEU A 629 13.77 -10.63 -6.34
N PHE A 630 14.47 -9.56 -6.74
CA PHE A 630 15.87 -9.35 -6.41
C PHE A 630 16.08 -9.09 -4.90
N GLN A 631 15.27 -8.23 -4.29
CA GLN A 631 15.39 -7.94 -2.85
C GLN A 631 14.94 -9.11 -1.97
N PHE A 632 13.95 -9.90 -2.39
CA PHE A 632 13.55 -11.15 -1.74
C PHE A 632 14.74 -12.10 -1.63
N VAL A 633 15.41 -12.37 -2.76
CA VAL A 633 16.60 -13.24 -2.77
C VAL A 633 17.71 -12.66 -1.89
N ASN A 634 17.98 -11.36 -1.99
CA ASN A 634 18.98 -10.67 -1.17
C ASN A 634 18.73 -10.83 0.35
N TYR A 635 17.50 -10.58 0.82
CA TYR A 635 17.16 -10.67 2.24
C TYR A 635 17.09 -12.13 2.76
N TYR A 636 16.46 -13.06 2.01
CA TYR A 636 16.19 -14.41 2.53
C TYR A 636 17.28 -15.45 2.25
N THR A 637 18.20 -15.25 1.30
CA THR A 637 19.22 -16.29 0.94
C THR A 637 20.05 -16.71 2.15
N SER A 638 20.41 -15.78 3.04
CA SER A 638 21.18 -16.09 4.26
C SER A 638 20.39 -16.94 5.27
N LEU A 639 19.10 -16.63 5.47
CA LEU A 639 18.20 -17.41 6.33
C LEU A 639 17.92 -18.81 5.73
N PHE A 640 17.71 -18.91 4.41
CA PHE A 640 17.58 -20.19 3.72
C PHE A 640 18.85 -21.04 3.80
N TYR A 641 20.04 -20.41 3.73
CA TYR A 641 21.31 -21.12 3.93
C TYR A 641 21.40 -21.75 5.33
N ILE A 642 21.14 -20.99 6.41
CA ILE A 642 21.17 -21.54 7.77
C ILE A 642 20.08 -22.59 8.00
N ALA A 643 18.88 -22.39 7.45
CA ALA A 643 17.77 -23.33 7.61
C ALA A 643 18.00 -24.68 6.91
N PHE A 644 18.50 -24.67 5.67
CA PHE A 644 18.45 -25.84 4.77
C PHE A 644 19.80 -26.36 4.25
N PHE A 645 20.88 -25.58 4.32
CA PHE A 645 22.18 -25.97 3.73
C PHE A 645 23.28 -26.15 4.78
N LYS A 646 23.31 -25.31 5.83
CA LYS A 646 24.28 -25.39 6.91
C LYS A 646 24.19 -26.73 7.66
N GLY A 647 25.33 -27.36 7.91
CA GLY A 647 25.42 -28.65 8.59
C GLY A 647 24.83 -29.86 7.84
N ARG A 648 24.33 -29.74 6.60
CA ARG A 648 23.65 -30.82 5.87
C ARG A 648 24.55 -31.62 4.94
N PHE A 649 25.50 -30.96 4.30
CA PHE A 649 26.41 -31.57 3.30
C PHE A 649 27.75 -32.01 3.91
N ASN A 650 27.79 -32.08 5.24
CA ASN A 650 29.02 -32.26 6.01
C ASN A 650 29.29 -33.76 6.15
N SER A 651 30.47 -34.18 5.69
CA SER A 651 30.93 -35.56 5.82
C SER A 651 31.30 -35.89 7.28
N VAL A 652 31.48 -37.18 7.55
CA VAL A 652 32.02 -37.70 8.81
C VAL A 652 33.32 -36.95 9.20
N PRO A 653 33.58 -36.68 10.50
CA PRO A 653 34.82 -36.04 10.93
C PRO A 653 36.05 -36.71 10.31
N ASN A 654 36.93 -35.88 9.74
CA ASN A 654 38.14 -36.32 9.04
C ASN A 654 37.91 -37.36 7.91
N ALA A 655 36.95 -37.11 7.02
CA ALA A 655 36.79 -37.82 5.73
C ALA A 655 37.92 -37.48 4.71
N LEU A 656 39.17 -37.48 5.17
CA LEU A 656 40.36 -37.63 4.34
C LEU A 656 40.54 -39.12 4.06
N ASP A 657 39.96 -39.57 2.95
CA ASP A 657 40.44 -40.80 2.35
C ASP A 657 41.93 -40.63 1.99
N LYS A 658 42.74 -41.63 2.33
CA LYS A 658 44.19 -41.65 2.09
C LYS A 658 44.57 -42.51 0.88
N THR A 659 43.59 -43.03 0.13
CA THR A 659 43.82 -43.69 -1.16
C THR A 659 43.42 -42.79 -2.33
N ASP A 660 44.26 -41.81 -2.67
CA ASP A 660 45.06 -41.86 -3.89
C ASP A 660 45.89 -40.58 -4.13
N ASN A 661 46.98 -40.70 -4.88
CA ASN A 661 47.94 -39.62 -5.13
C ASN A 661 47.52 -38.66 -6.27
N ASP A 662 46.21 -38.48 -6.50
CA ASP A 662 45.72 -37.61 -7.58
C ASP A 662 45.66 -36.14 -7.13
N ALA A 663 46.48 -35.31 -7.77
CA ALA A 663 46.62 -33.88 -7.52
C ALA A 663 45.41 -33.04 -7.97
N THR A 664 44.32 -33.68 -8.42
CA THR A 664 43.06 -33.03 -8.81
C THR A 664 41.99 -33.01 -7.72
N SER A 665 42.30 -33.54 -6.52
CA SER A 665 41.45 -33.52 -5.30
C SER A 665 41.19 -32.10 -4.78
N THR A 666 40.32 -31.38 -5.51
CA THR A 666 40.06 -29.95 -5.35
C THR A 666 39.51 -29.63 -3.96
N PHE A 667 40.24 -28.77 -3.25
CA PHE A 667 39.86 -28.02 -2.03
C PHE A 667 38.39 -28.20 -1.61
N ARG A 668 38.16 -29.18 -0.74
CA ARG A 668 36.85 -29.47 -0.15
C ARG A 668 36.86 -28.92 1.29
N PRO A 669 36.59 -27.62 1.51
CA PRO A 669 36.67 -27.04 2.84
C PRO A 669 35.67 -27.73 3.76
N SER A 670 36.03 -27.91 5.03
CA SER A 670 35.06 -28.30 6.06
C SER A 670 33.91 -27.28 6.11
N LEU A 671 32.77 -27.64 5.51
CA LEU A 671 31.54 -26.83 5.51
C LEU A 671 31.10 -26.54 6.95
N GLU A 672 30.48 -25.38 7.18
CA GLU A 672 30.06 -24.98 8.53
C GLU A 672 29.15 -26.04 9.17
N GLN A 673 29.56 -26.55 10.33
CA GLN A 673 28.75 -27.45 11.15
C GLN A 673 27.72 -26.64 11.97
N CYS A 674 26.61 -27.28 12.33
CA CYS A 674 25.70 -26.75 13.36
C CYS A 674 26.29 -26.98 14.76
N ASP A 675 25.75 -26.28 15.75
CA ASP A 675 25.87 -26.69 17.16
C ASP A 675 25.39 -28.16 17.34
N PRO A 676 25.94 -28.95 18.29
CA PRO A 676 25.39 -30.27 18.66
C PRO A 676 23.89 -30.26 18.98
N SER A 677 23.35 -29.13 19.45
CA SER A 677 21.92 -28.92 19.71
C SER A 677 21.11 -28.62 18.43
N GLY A 678 21.76 -28.21 17.34
CA GLY A 678 21.16 -27.88 16.03
C GLY A 678 21.31 -26.41 15.61
N CYS A 679 21.12 -26.11 14.32
CA CYS A 679 21.21 -24.75 13.76
C CYS A 679 20.00 -23.83 14.10
N MET A 680 19.02 -24.30 14.89
CA MET A 680 17.74 -23.60 15.07
C MET A 680 17.88 -22.25 15.80
N VAL A 681 18.73 -22.19 16.84
CA VAL A 681 18.94 -20.94 17.61
C VAL A 681 19.78 -19.93 16.82
N GLU A 682 20.69 -20.35 15.95
CA GLU A 682 21.37 -19.43 15.02
C GLU A 682 20.38 -18.74 14.08
N LEU A 683 19.42 -19.50 13.52
CA LEU A 683 18.36 -18.97 12.66
C LEU A 683 17.48 -17.95 13.41
N VAL A 684 17.14 -18.25 14.68
CA VAL A 684 16.41 -17.33 15.57
C VAL A 684 17.21 -16.06 15.87
N ILE A 685 18.50 -16.19 16.20
CA ILE A 685 19.37 -15.03 16.47
C ILE A 685 19.51 -14.17 15.20
N GLN A 686 19.70 -14.77 14.02
CA GLN A 686 19.81 -14.00 12.79
C GLN A 686 18.49 -13.28 12.46
N LEU A 687 17.36 -13.98 12.51
CA LEU A 687 16.05 -13.41 12.19
C LEU A 687 15.65 -12.33 13.20
N GLY A 688 15.87 -12.54 14.50
CA GLY A 688 15.65 -11.52 15.53
C GLY A 688 16.56 -10.30 15.35
N THR A 689 17.84 -10.52 15.01
CA THR A 689 18.79 -9.44 14.69
C THR A 689 18.34 -8.62 13.48
N ILE A 690 17.78 -9.26 12.45
CA ILE A 690 17.22 -8.57 11.28
C ILE A 690 15.94 -7.80 11.69
N MET A 691 14.94 -8.47 12.28
CA MET A 691 13.62 -7.89 12.59
C MET A 691 13.62 -6.82 13.69
N ILE A 692 14.65 -6.76 14.53
CA ILE A 692 14.81 -5.71 15.56
C ILE A 692 15.84 -4.70 15.08
N GLY A 693 17.01 -5.16 14.62
CA GLY A 693 18.13 -4.30 14.26
C GLY A 693 17.90 -3.47 13.01
N LYS A 694 17.34 -4.04 11.93
CA LYS A 694 17.02 -3.27 10.71
C LYS A 694 15.94 -2.24 11.03
N GLN A 695 14.82 -2.66 11.60
CA GLN A 695 13.68 -1.82 11.97
C GLN A 695 14.10 -0.62 12.84
N MET A 696 14.84 -0.86 13.93
CA MET A 696 15.34 0.23 14.77
C MET A 696 16.30 1.16 14.01
N PHE A 697 17.17 0.63 13.15
CA PHE A 697 18.11 1.44 12.37
C PHE A 697 17.38 2.29 11.31
N THR A 698 16.45 1.71 10.54
CA THR A 698 15.60 2.42 9.57
C THR A 698 14.82 3.54 10.28
N ALA A 699 14.09 3.23 11.35
CA ALA A 699 13.28 4.21 12.08
C ALA A 699 14.11 5.37 12.66
N ILE A 700 15.35 5.13 13.11
CA ILE A 700 16.28 6.17 13.56
C ILE A 700 16.78 7.00 12.38
N ILE A 701 17.26 6.36 11.32
CA ILE A 701 17.79 7.00 10.11
C ILE A 701 16.73 7.89 9.45
N GLU A 702 15.52 7.37 9.27
CA GLU A 702 14.39 8.07 8.67
C GLU A 702 13.89 9.24 9.53
N ARG A 703 13.86 9.07 10.86
CA ARG A 703 13.43 10.14 11.78
C ARG A 703 14.45 11.27 11.90
N LEU A 704 15.75 10.97 11.77
CA LEU A 704 16.84 11.92 12.00
C LEU A 704 17.40 12.53 10.72
N LEU A 705 17.66 11.76 9.65
CA LEU A 705 18.31 12.28 8.44
C LEU A 705 17.58 13.48 7.82
N PRO A 706 16.25 13.48 7.62
CA PRO A 706 15.59 14.61 6.95
C PRO A 706 15.66 15.89 7.79
N LYS A 707 15.53 15.76 9.12
CA LYS A 707 15.69 16.89 10.05
C LYS A 707 17.13 17.38 10.11
N PHE A 708 18.10 16.46 10.04
CA PHE A 708 19.52 16.79 9.93
C PHE A 708 19.83 17.51 8.61
N TRP A 709 19.30 17.05 7.48
CA TRP A 709 19.46 17.71 6.17
C TRP A 709 18.86 19.12 6.15
N ILE A 710 17.62 19.30 6.65
CA ILE A 710 16.96 20.61 6.76
C ILE A 710 17.77 21.54 7.69
N TRP A 711 18.22 21.04 8.84
CA TRP A 711 19.08 21.78 9.78
C TRP A 711 20.43 22.17 9.17
N PHE A 712 21.10 21.24 8.49
CA PHE A 712 22.40 21.45 7.84
C PHE A 712 22.28 22.45 6.66
N ALA A 713 21.22 22.36 5.87
CA ALA A 713 20.89 23.36 4.85
C ALA A 713 20.64 24.75 5.48
N SER A 714 19.94 24.83 6.61
CA SER A 714 19.73 26.08 7.34
C SER A 714 21.03 26.69 7.86
N LEU A 715 22.02 25.86 8.25
CA LEU A 715 23.36 26.32 8.63
C LEU A 715 24.16 26.81 7.41
N LYS A 716 24.15 26.06 6.31
CA LYS A 716 24.82 26.48 5.05
C LYS A 716 24.30 27.83 4.58
N ASN A 717 22.98 28.04 4.63
CA ASN A 717 22.32 29.29 4.22
C ASN A 717 22.52 30.44 5.23
N ARG A 718 22.82 30.16 6.51
CA ARG A 718 23.23 31.17 7.49
C ARG A 718 24.62 31.75 7.18
N SER A 719 25.53 30.96 6.59
CA SER A 719 26.85 31.45 6.17
C SER A 719 26.75 32.44 4.99
N THR A 720 25.84 32.22 4.04
CA THR A 720 25.61 33.16 2.92
C THR A 720 25.00 34.48 3.37
N LYS A 721 24.20 34.51 4.45
CA LYS A 721 23.69 35.77 5.03
C LYS A 721 24.77 36.74 5.55
N LYS A 722 26.04 36.32 5.66
CA LYS A 722 27.19 37.21 5.95
C LYS A 722 27.86 37.82 4.70
N LYS A 723 27.41 37.51 3.49
CA LYS A 723 27.91 38.08 2.23
C LYS A 723 26.86 38.95 1.53
N VAL A 724 26.32 39.93 2.24
CA VAL A 724 25.66 41.10 1.62
C VAL A 724 26.67 42.24 1.58
N PRO A 725 26.88 42.85 0.40
CA PRO A 725 27.46 44.18 0.27
C PRO A 725 27.10 45.20 1.36
N ASN A 726 27.91 45.38 2.41
CA ASN A 726 27.79 46.54 3.32
C ASN A 726 28.33 47.80 2.62
N GLY A 727 27.67 48.20 1.52
CA GLY A 727 28.21 49.18 0.59
C GLY A 727 27.22 49.63 -0.48
N ILE A 728 26.13 50.28 -0.05
CA ILE A 728 25.57 51.50 -0.66
C ILE A 728 24.45 52.03 0.25
N LEU A 729 24.43 53.35 0.48
CA LEU A 729 23.37 54.14 1.14
C LEU A 729 22.89 53.65 2.51
N GLN A 730 23.74 53.84 3.52
CA GLN A 730 23.25 54.10 4.88
C GLN A 730 22.55 55.47 4.91
N ASN A 731 21.22 55.47 5.10
CA ASN A 731 20.44 56.66 5.46
C ASN A 731 19.41 56.28 6.52
N ASN A 732 19.22 57.13 7.52
CA ASN A 732 18.48 56.77 8.73
C ASN A 732 16.96 56.84 8.52
N ILE A 733 16.33 55.67 8.39
CA ILE A 733 14.91 55.47 8.66
C ILE A 733 14.81 54.32 9.66
N GLU A 734 13.98 54.47 10.69
CA GLU A 734 13.68 53.38 11.62
C GLU A 734 12.78 52.35 10.91
N GLU A 735 13.37 51.42 10.18
CA GLU A 735 12.62 50.28 9.66
C GLU A 735 12.02 49.49 10.84
N PRO A 736 10.71 49.18 10.82
CA PRO A 736 10.15 48.25 11.78
C PRO A 736 10.84 46.90 11.62
N LYS A 737 10.93 46.11 12.70
CA LYS A 737 11.40 44.73 12.62
C LYS A 737 10.41 43.89 11.81
N ILE A 738 10.59 43.86 10.49
CA ILE A 738 9.86 42.98 9.58
C ILE A 738 10.32 41.56 9.91
N GLU A 739 9.55 40.87 10.75
CA GLU A 739 9.56 39.41 10.81
C GLU A 739 9.21 38.91 9.40
N THR A 740 10.24 38.50 8.65
CA THR A 740 10.13 38.15 7.23
C THR A 740 9.30 36.87 7.09
N LYS A 741 8.00 37.07 6.93
CA LYS A 741 6.97 36.04 6.89
C LYS A 741 7.19 35.15 5.67
N ILE A 742 7.70 33.94 5.93
CA ILE A 742 8.09 32.98 4.91
C ILE A 742 6.81 32.45 4.23
N ASN A 743 6.74 32.51 2.90
CA ASN A 743 5.59 32.04 2.14
C ASN A 743 5.49 30.50 2.19
N GLN A 744 4.28 29.93 2.05
CA GLN A 744 4.12 28.47 2.04
C GLN A 744 4.89 27.82 0.88
N CYS A 745 5.03 28.52 -0.27
CA CYS A 745 5.84 28.07 -1.39
C CYS A 745 7.33 27.91 -1.02
N ASP A 746 7.91 28.85 -0.26
CA ASP A 746 9.28 28.75 0.23
C ASP A 746 9.43 27.60 1.24
N LEU A 747 8.46 27.45 2.15
CA LEU A 747 8.45 26.39 3.16
C LEU A 747 8.35 25.01 2.52
N ASP A 748 7.40 24.78 1.63
CA ASP A 748 7.24 23.49 0.95
C ASP A 748 8.40 23.23 -0.03
N TYR A 749 8.96 24.25 -0.69
CA TYR A 749 10.19 24.09 -1.47
C TYR A 749 11.41 23.73 -0.62
N SER A 750 11.42 24.04 0.69
CA SER A 750 12.46 23.55 1.60
C SER A 750 12.31 22.07 2.00
N LEU A 751 11.16 21.43 1.72
CA LEU A 751 10.89 20.02 2.02
C LEU A 751 11.49 19.08 0.95
N ASN A 752 11.73 17.84 1.34
CA ASN A 752 12.27 16.80 0.47
C ASN A 752 11.33 16.50 -0.71
N GLN A 753 11.89 16.37 -1.92
CA GLN A 753 11.13 15.98 -3.10
C GLN A 753 10.59 14.55 -2.98
N VAL A 754 9.44 14.31 -3.59
CA VAL A 754 8.78 13.01 -3.64
C VAL A 754 9.24 12.28 -4.90
N HIS A 755 9.89 11.12 -4.76
CA HIS A 755 10.22 10.27 -5.90
C HIS A 755 8.93 9.72 -6.56
N GLN A 756 8.89 9.54 -7.89
CA GLN A 756 7.70 9.06 -8.60
C GLN A 756 7.11 7.75 -8.01
N GLN A 757 7.96 6.92 -7.42
CA GLN A 757 7.62 5.61 -6.85
C GLN A 757 7.60 5.61 -5.31
N TYR A 758 7.30 6.76 -4.66
CA TYR A 758 7.43 6.99 -3.22
C TYR A 758 6.76 5.99 -2.26
N LEU A 759 5.79 5.18 -2.70
CA LEU A 759 5.18 4.11 -1.89
C LEU A 759 5.84 2.73 -2.08
N PHE A 760 6.71 2.58 -3.09
CA PHE A 760 7.32 1.28 -3.42
C PHE A 760 8.18 0.76 -2.26
N ASP A 761 9.07 1.60 -1.72
CA ASP A 761 9.97 1.20 -0.63
C ASP A 761 9.18 0.93 0.67
N GLU A 762 8.13 1.71 0.94
CA GLU A 762 7.24 1.56 2.11
C GLU A 762 6.49 0.22 2.08
N TYR A 763 5.88 -0.14 0.93
CA TYR A 763 5.28 -1.47 0.75
C TYR A 763 6.34 -2.58 0.78
N LEU A 764 7.53 -2.37 0.20
CA LEU A 764 8.60 -3.37 0.18
C LEU A 764 9.06 -3.73 1.60
N GLU A 765 9.28 -2.73 2.46
CA GLU A 765 9.62 -2.90 3.89
C GLU A 765 8.59 -3.82 4.58
N MET A 766 7.31 -3.48 4.47
CA MET A 766 6.21 -4.19 5.12
C MET A 766 5.94 -5.59 4.54
N VAL A 767 6.12 -5.78 3.23
CA VAL A 767 5.95 -7.07 2.53
C VAL A 767 7.11 -8.03 2.86
N ILE A 768 8.35 -7.51 2.96
CA ILE A 768 9.49 -8.29 3.46
C ILE A 768 9.31 -8.64 4.94
N GLN A 769 8.73 -7.73 5.75
CA GLN A 769 8.36 -8.05 7.13
C GLN A 769 7.30 -9.17 7.21
N PHE A 770 6.27 -9.13 6.36
CA PHE A 770 5.27 -10.21 6.25
C PHE A 770 5.91 -11.56 5.88
N GLY A 771 6.92 -11.55 5.01
CA GLY A 771 7.69 -12.75 4.69
C GLY A 771 8.49 -13.30 5.89
N PHE A 772 9.15 -12.46 6.71
CA PHE A 772 9.78 -12.96 7.95
C PHE A 772 8.75 -13.57 8.91
N VAL A 773 7.59 -12.93 9.05
CA VAL A 773 6.48 -13.37 9.93
C VAL A 773 5.78 -14.64 9.45
N THR A 774 5.89 -15.01 8.18
CA THR A 774 5.18 -16.18 7.61
C THR A 774 6.11 -17.32 7.22
N LEU A 775 7.25 -17.05 6.56
CA LEU A 775 8.15 -18.09 6.04
C LEU A 775 8.92 -18.83 7.16
N PHE A 776 9.26 -18.14 8.26
CA PHE A 776 10.20 -18.65 9.29
C PHE A 776 9.60 -18.70 10.70
N VAL A 777 8.26 -18.67 10.81
CA VAL A 777 7.56 -18.57 12.12
C VAL A 777 7.68 -19.85 12.97
N THR A 778 7.94 -20.98 12.33
CA THR A 778 8.40 -22.23 12.95
C THR A 778 9.68 -22.07 13.77
N ALA A 779 10.60 -21.21 13.34
CA ALA A 779 11.81 -20.91 14.07
C ALA A 779 11.56 -19.86 15.16
N PHE A 780 10.83 -18.79 14.85
CA PHE A 780 10.63 -17.68 15.80
C PHE A 780 9.15 -17.35 16.03
N PRO A 781 8.50 -18.00 17.02
CA PRO A 781 7.10 -17.74 17.37
C PRO A 781 6.80 -16.31 17.83
N LEU A 782 7.83 -15.56 18.25
CA LEU A 782 7.72 -14.15 18.62
C LEU A 782 7.79 -13.18 17.43
N ALA A 783 8.07 -13.64 16.20
CA ALA A 783 8.13 -12.79 15.01
C ALA A 783 6.90 -11.88 14.84
N PRO A 784 5.64 -12.35 15.05
CA PRO A 784 4.48 -11.48 14.94
C PRO A 784 4.45 -10.37 16.00
N VAL A 785 5.02 -10.59 17.19
CA VAL A 785 5.08 -9.61 18.29
C VAL A 785 6.00 -8.44 17.91
N PHE A 786 7.18 -8.74 17.39
CA PHE A 786 8.12 -7.71 16.93
C PHE A 786 7.59 -6.97 15.69
N ALA A 787 6.93 -7.68 14.77
CA ALA A 787 6.23 -7.07 13.65
C ALA A 787 5.07 -6.15 14.08
N LEU A 788 4.29 -6.54 15.08
CA LEU A 788 3.20 -5.73 15.64
C LEU A 788 3.76 -4.45 16.29
N LEU A 789 4.83 -4.57 17.09
CA LEU A 789 5.50 -3.43 17.71
C LEU A 789 6.11 -2.49 16.66
N ASN A 790 6.73 -3.02 15.60
CA ASN A 790 7.22 -2.20 14.50
C ASN A 790 6.08 -1.44 13.81
N ASN A 791 5.03 -2.13 13.36
CA ASN A 791 3.92 -1.51 12.66
C ASN A 791 3.22 -0.39 13.47
N ILE A 792 3.08 -0.54 14.79
CA ILE A 792 2.49 0.49 15.67
C ILE A 792 3.31 1.78 15.66
N ILE A 793 4.64 1.67 15.53
CA ILE A 793 5.57 2.79 15.37
C ILE A 793 5.52 3.31 13.93
N GLU A 794 5.66 2.43 12.93
CA GLU A 794 5.75 2.75 11.50
C GLU A 794 4.58 3.59 11.00
N VAL A 795 3.35 3.20 11.36
CA VAL A 795 2.10 3.93 11.07
C VAL A 795 2.18 5.42 11.46
N ARG A 796 3.02 5.78 12.43
CA ARG A 796 3.21 7.15 12.93
C ARG A 796 4.43 7.82 12.31
N ILE A 797 5.52 7.10 12.04
CA ILE A 797 6.69 7.68 11.37
C ILE A 797 6.35 7.99 9.91
N ASP A 798 5.69 7.08 9.18
CA ASP A 798 5.14 7.30 7.84
C ASP A 798 4.17 8.49 7.78
N ALA A 799 3.25 8.57 8.75
CA ALA A 799 2.34 9.71 8.86
C ALA A 799 3.11 11.02 9.08
N GLN A 800 4.18 11.01 9.90
CA GLN A 800 5.03 12.18 10.11
C GLN A 800 5.86 12.53 8.86
N LYS A 801 6.35 11.53 8.13
CA LYS A 801 7.09 11.59 6.86
C LYS A 801 6.25 12.33 5.79
N PHE A 802 5.02 11.88 5.54
CA PHE A 802 4.12 12.50 4.55
C PHE A 802 3.54 13.88 4.95
N ILE A 803 3.49 14.21 6.24
CA ILE A 803 2.90 15.49 6.71
C ILE A 803 3.94 16.60 6.91
N SER A 804 5.18 16.25 7.28
CA SER A 804 6.16 17.23 7.81
C SER A 804 7.59 17.08 7.27
N THR A 805 7.82 16.24 6.26
CA THR A 805 9.18 15.95 5.76
C THR A 805 9.26 15.95 4.24
N PHE A 806 8.33 15.27 3.56
CA PHE A 806 8.19 15.39 2.11
C PHE A 806 7.32 16.59 1.72
N ARG A 807 7.53 17.07 0.48
CA ARG A 807 6.54 17.87 -0.27
C ARG A 807 5.24 17.05 -0.42
N ARG A 808 4.11 17.72 -0.67
CA ARG A 808 2.82 17.02 -0.77
C ARG A 808 2.83 16.09 -1.98
N PRO A 809 2.71 14.76 -1.80
CA PRO A 809 2.72 13.81 -2.92
C PRO A 809 1.48 14.02 -3.80
N MET A 810 1.66 13.80 -5.10
CA MET A 810 0.62 14.03 -6.10
C MET A 810 -0.60 13.11 -5.85
N PRO A 811 -1.82 13.66 -5.61
CA PRO A 811 -3.00 12.84 -5.34
C PRO A 811 -3.38 11.92 -6.50
N ALA A 812 -3.05 10.65 -6.36
CA ALA A 812 -3.37 9.61 -7.33
C ALA A 812 -4.61 8.81 -6.93
N HIS A 813 -5.36 8.37 -7.95
CA HIS A 813 -6.32 7.30 -7.81
C HIS A 813 -5.61 5.94 -7.89
N ALA A 814 -6.11 5.00 -7.12
CA ALA A 814 -5.76 3.58 -7.14
C ALA A 814 -7.01 2.79 -6.73
N LYS A 815 -7.21 1.62 -7.36
CA LYS A 815 -8.28 0.70 -6.97
C LYS A 815 -7.88 -0.11 -5.74
N ASN A 816 -6.78 -0.88 -5.81
CA ASN A 816 -6.23 -1.71 -4.74
C ASN A 816 -4.74 -1.41 -4.48
N ILE A 817 -4.02 -2.31 -3.77
CA ILE A 817 -2.57 -2.22 -3.53
C ILE A 817 -1.70 -2.62 -4.74
N GLY A 818 -2.29 -2.93 -5.91
CA GLY A 818 -1.58 -3.40 -7.09
C GLY A 818 -0.95 -4.79 -6.91
N VAL A 819 0.18 -5.03 -7.59
CA VAL A 819 0.88 -6.33 -7.62
C VAL A 819 1.29 -6.86 -6.23
N TRP A 820 1.38 -6.01 -5.20
CA TRP A 820 1.67 -6.44 -3.82
C TRP A 820 0.69 -7.49 -3.28
N GLU A 821 -0.57 -7.48 -3.71
CA GLU A 821 -1.58 -8.48 -3.32
C GLU A 821 -1.18 -9.88 -3.81
N GLY A 822 -0.76 -9.99 -5.08
CA GLY A 822 -0.25 -11.24 -5.66
C GLY A 822 1.08 -11.68 -5.06
N ILE A 823 1.96 -10.74 -4.70
CA ILE A 823 3.21 -11.03 -3.99
C ILE A 823 2.94 -11.62 -2.60
N LEU A 824 2.08 -11.00 -1.80
CA LEU A 824 1.70 -11.49 -0.47
C LEU A 824 1.03 -12.87 -0.54
N SER A 825 0.21 -13.10 -1.58
CA SER A 825 -0.36 -14.42 -1.88
C SER A 825 0.73 -15.46 -2.18
N GLY A 826 1.68 -15.15 -3.07
CA GLY A 826 2.82 -16.03 -3.40
C GLY A 826 3.70 -16.36 -2.19
N ILE A 827 3.96 -15.38 -1.32
CA ILE A 827 4.64 -15.59 -0.03
C ILE A 827 3.81 -16.53 0.86
N SER A 828 2.50 -16.32 0.98
CA SER A 828 1.59 -17.15 1.80
C SER A 828 1.49 -18.61 1.31
N TYR A 829 1.59 -18.87 0.00
CA TYR A 829 1.71 -20.24 -0.52
C TYR A 829 3.08 -20.84 -0.21
N THR A 830 4.16 -20.10 -0.50
CA THR A 830 5.55 -20.53 -0.25
C THR A 830 5.80 -20.85 1.23
N ALA A 831 5.19 -20.08 2.14
CA ALA A 831 5.30 -20.27 3.59
C ALA A 831 4.79 -21.63 4.09
N VAL A 832 3.84 -22.27 3.39
CA VAL A 832 3.38 -23.63 3.78
C VAL A 832 4.53 -24.63 3.61
N LEU A 833 5.16 -24.63 2.43
CA LEU A 833 6.28 -25.51 2.10
C LEU A 833 7.52 -25.19 2.95
N VAL A 834 7.87 -23.91 3.13
CA VAL A 834 9.06 -23.53 3.92
C VAL A 834 8.91 -23.93 5.39
N ASN A 835 7.76 -23.68 6.02
CA ASN A 835 7.54 -24.13 7.41
C ASN A 835 7.55 -25.66 7.53
N ALA A 836 6.92 -26.38 6.58
CA ALA A 836 6.96 -27.84 6.55
C ALA A 836 8.40 -28.37 6.48
N CYS A 837 9.23 -27.79 5.61
CA CYS A 837 10.65 -28.14 5.47
C CYS A 837 11.48 -27.76 6.70
N ILE A 838 11.19 -26.65 7.40
CA ILE A 838 11.88 -26.29 8.65
C ILE A 838 11.58 -27.32 9.75
N ILE A 839 10.31 -27.73 9.92
CA ILE A 839 9.90 -28.75 10.90
C ILE A 839 10.49 -30.12 10.55
N ALA A 840 10.48 -30.50 9.26
CA ALA A 840 11.00 -31.80 8.84
C ALA A 840 12.53 -31.87 8.94
N PHE A 841 13.24 -30.89 8.35
CA PHE A 841 14.69 -30.96 8.21
C PHE A 841 15.42 -30.26 9.36
N THR A 842 15.17 -28.97 9.59
CA THR A 842 15.96 -28.11 10.50
C THR A 842 15.75 -28.48 11.97
N SER A 843 14.50 -28.76 12.35
CA SER A 843 14.06 -29.20 13.68
C SER A 843 14.39 -30.67 13.99
N ASP A 844 14.46 -31.01 15.29
CA ASP A 844 14.59 -32.40 15.77
C ASP A 844 13.23 -33.07 16.05
N PHE A 845 12.10 -32.44 15.71
CA PHE A 845 10.76 -32.98 15.94
C PHE A 845 10.58 -34.40 15.34
N ILE A 846 10.97 -34.61 14.07
CA ILE A 846 10.83 -35.92 13.41
C ILE A 846 11.78 -36.99 14.00
N PRO A 847 13.08 -36.73 14.26
CA PRO A 847 13.94 -37.64 15.01
C PRO A 847 13.43 -37.99 16.43
N LYS A 848 12.97 -37.00 17.22
CA LYS A 848 12.38 -37.21 18.56
C LYS A 848 11.15 -38.13 18.47
N LEU A 849 10.26 -37.86 17.50
CA LEU A 849 9.05 -38.64 17.25
C LEU A 849 9.35 -40.07 16.77
N TYR A 850 10.39 -40.28 15.96
CA TYR A 850 10.85 -41.62 15.59
C TYR A 850 11.30 -42.44 16.82
N TYR A 851 12.11 -41.83 17.69
CA TYR A 851 12.62 -42.50 18.89
C TYR A 851 11.49 -42.89 19.85
N LEU A 852 10.55 -41.96 20.09
CA LEU A 852 9.39 -42.15 20.96
C LEU A 852 8.55 -43.39 20.55
N PHE A 853 8.19 -43.50 19.28
CA PHE A 853 7.32 -44.57 18.78
C PHE A 853 8.04 -45.89 18.44
N PHE A 854 9.27 -45.85 17.93
CA PHE A 854 9.94 -47.03 17.37
C PHE A 854 11.14 -47.57 18.19
N LYS A 855 11.60 -46.85 19.22
CA LYS A 855 12.75 -47.27 20.04
C LYS A 855 12.43 -47.36 21.53
N SER A 856 11.71 -46.37 22.07
CA SER A 856 11.61 -46.13 23.52
C SER A 856 10.24 -46.42 24.12
N GLN A 857 9.27 -46.88 23.32
CA GLN A 857 7.92 -47.29 23.74
C GLN A 857 7.12 -46.24 24.55
N GLY A 858 7.43 -44.95 24.43
CA GLY A 858 6.62 -43.86 24.99
C GLY A 858 7.36 -42.75 25.74
N ASP A 859 8.68 -42.86 25.98
CA ASP A 859 9.47 -41.80 26.64
C ASP A 859 10.71 -41.37 25.83
N LEU A 860 11.31 -40.22 26.17
CA LEU A 860 12.51 -39.65 25.53
C LEU A 860 13.82 -39.88 26.30
N GLN A 861 13.80 -40.55 27.45
CA GLN A 861 15.01 -40.87 28.21
C GLN A 861 16.07 -41.57 27.34
N GLY A 862 17.30 -41.04 27.30
CA GLY A 862 18.38 -41.62 26.50
C GLY A 862 18.38 -41.22 25.02
N TYR A 863 17.44 -40.38 24.56
CA TYR A 863 17.44 -39.82 23.20
C TYR A 863 18.78 -39.13 22.83
N MET A 864 19.41 -38.45 23.79
CA MET A 864 20.73 -37.81 23.59
C MET A 864 21.88 -38.82 23.46
N ASN A 865 21.71 -40.06 23.94
CA ASN A 865 22.67 -41.14 23.70
C ASN A 865 22.50 -41.71 22.28
N TYR A 866 21.26 -41.84 21.82
CA TYR A 866 20.88 -42.40 20.51
C TYR A 866 21.16 -41.46 19.31
N SER A 867 21.05 -40.15 19.50
CA SER A 867 21.20 -39.15 18.42
C SER A 867 22.65 -38.73 18.10
N LEU A 868 23.63 -39.29 18.82
CA LEU A 868 25.05 -38.98 18.69
C LEU A 868 25.85 -40.23 18.26
N SER A 869 26.48 -40.16 17.08
CA SER A 869 27.34 -41.22 16.56
C SER A 869 28.72 -41.21 17.21
N TYR A 870 29.33 -42.39 17.37
CA TYR A 870 30.67 -42.58 17.92
C TYR A 870 31.76 -42.35 16.86
N PHE A 871 32.91 -41.81 17.28
CA PHE A 871 34.09 -41.60 16.44
C PHE A 871 35.40 -41.85 17.23
N ASP A 872 36.41 -42.40 16.56
CA ASP A 872 37.75 -42.59 17.13
C ASP A 872 38.53 -41.26 17.08
N ALA A 873 38.71 -40.62 18.22
CA ALA A 873 39.37 -39.31 18.26
C ALA A 873 40.84 -39.36 17.80
N SER A 874 41.50 -40.52 17.86
CA SER A 874 42.89 -40.68 17.37
C SER A 874 43.03 -40.73 15.85
N LEU A 875 41.92 -40.71 15.10
CA LEU A 875 41.93 -40.44 13.66
C LEU A 875 42.10 -38.95 13.35
N ILE A 876 41.83 -38.05 14.31
CA ILE A 876 42.07 -36.61 14.16
C ILE A 876 43.55 -36.34 14.45
N ASN A 877 44.20 -35.52 13.62
CA ASN A 877 45.64 -35.38 13.58
C ASN A 877 46.24 -34.84 14.90
N ASN A 878 47.38 -35.39 15.33
CA ASN A 878 48.07 -35.14 16.62
C ASN A 878 48.63 -33.70 16.82
N GLN A 879 48.09 -32.70 16.12
CA GLN A 879 48.40 -31.28 16.29
C GLN A 879 47.46 -30.57 17.27
N THR A 880 46.42 -31.25 17.78
CA THR A 880 45.62 -30.81 18.94
C THR A 880 46.40 -30.99 20.24
N LYS A 881 46.33 -30.02 21.16
CA LYS A 881 47.08 -29.99 22.44
C LYS A 881 46.66 -31.06 23.49
N PHE A 882 45.91 -32.09 23.11
CA PHE A 882 45.19 -32.97 24.02
C PHE A 882 45.36 -34.43 23.62
N ASN A 883 46.07 -35.21 24.44
CA ASN A 883 46.31 -36.64 24.20
C ASN A 883 45.26 -37.55 24.88
N ASP A 884 44.49 -37.00 25.83
CA ASP A 884 43.72 -37.77 26.80
C ASP A 884 42.27 -38.08 26.35
N VAL A 885 41.85 -37.58 25.19
CA VAL A 885 40.52 -37.83 24.60
C VAL A 885 40.65 -38.86 23.49
N HIS A 886 40.20 -40.09 23.74
CA HIS A 886 40.29 -41.20 22.79
C HIS A 886 39.00 -41.47 21.99
N ILE A 887 37.84 -41.07 22.53
CA ILE A 887 36.53 -41.20 21.88
C ILE A 887 35.88 -39.83 21.86
N CYS A 888 35.36 -39.42 20.71
CA CYS A 888 34.46 -38.27 20.60
C CYS A 888 33.15 -38.68 19.93
N ARG A 889 32.12 -37.86 20.08
CA ARG A 889 30.83 -38.05 19.40
C ARG A 889 30.50 -36.90 18.47
N PHE A 890 29.73 -37.19 17.43
CA PHE A 890 29.23 -36.19 16.49
C PHE A 890 27.76 -36.44 16.14
N ARG A 891 27.06 -35.37 15.75
CA ARG A 891 25.62 -35.42 15.47
C ARG A 891 25.35 -36.07 14.11
N GLY A 892 24.58 -37.15 14.11
CA GLY A 892 24.29 -37.94 12.92
C GLY A 892 23.92 -39.38 13.26
N PHE A 893 23.50 -40.14 12.26
CA PHE A 893 23.14 -41.56 12.39
C PHE A 893 24.05 -42.40 11.49
N TYR A 894 25.25 -42.70 11.99
CA TYR A 894 26.28 -43.49 11.31
C TYR A 894 26.59 -44.76 12.10
N LYS A 895 26.98 -45.83 11.41
CA LYS A 895 27.46 -47.07 12.03
C LYS A 895 28.92 -46.89 12.47
N PRO A 896 29.33 -47.38 13.66
CA PRO A 896 30.74 -47.39 14.05
C PRO A 896 31.53 -48.33 13.15
N THR A 897 32.80 -48.03 12.90
CA THR A 897 33.66 -48.90 12.08
C THR A 897 34.05 -50.16 12.83
N CYS A 898 34.34 -51.25 12.11
CA CYS A 898 34.77 -52.50 12.74
C CYS A 898 36.04 -52.32 13.60
N LYS A 899 36.97 -51.43 13.16
CA LYS A 899 38.18 -51.05 13.92
C LYS A 899 37.85 -50.30 15.22
N PHE A 900 36.79 -49.47 15.24
CA PHE A 900 36.33 -48.83 16.47
C PHE A 900 35.80 -49.87 17.47
N LEU A 901 34.99 -50.83 17.01
CA LEU A 901 34.45 -51.90 17.85
C LEU A 901 35.54 -52.84 18.38
N GLU A 902 36.55 -53.16 17.57
CA GLU A 902 37.71 -53.96 17.97
C GLU A 902 38.54 -53.25 19.06
N LYS A 903 38.79 -51.94 18.90
CA LYS A 903 39.61 -51.12 19.80
C LYS A 903 38.91 -50.69 21.09
N TYR A 904 37.59 -50.53 21.07
CA TYR A 904 36.78 -50.02 22.17
C TYR A 904 35.61 -50.95 22.56
N GLY A 905 35.75 -52.26 22.35
CA GLY A 905 34.68 -53.27 22.50
C GLY A 905 34.03 -53.39 23.89
N ASN A 906 34.56 -52.72 24.91
CA ASN A 906 33.94 -52.57 26.23
C ASN A 906 32.86 -51.47 26.29
N VAL A 907 32.63 -50.74 25.20
CA VAL A 907 31.62 -49.67 25.12
C VAL A 907 30.35 -50.23 24.46
N ASP A 908 29.23 -50.18 25.16
CA ASP A 908 27.91 -50.48 24.60
C ASP A 908 27.53 -49.47 23.52
N THR A 909 27.88 -49.79 22.27
CA THR A 909 27.49 -49.04 21.06
C THR A 909 26.14 -49.49 20.50
N GLY A 910 25.66 -50.67 20.89
CA GLY A 910 24.44 -51.29 20.37
C GLY A 910 24.58 -51.99 19.02
N TYR A 911 25.80 -52.13 18.47
CA TYR A 911 26.08 -52.79 17.19
C TYR A 911 26.94 -54.04 17.36
N SER A 912 26.64 -55.09 16.60
CA SER A 912 27.48 -56.29 16.51
C SER A 912 28.63 -56.12 15.52
N TYR A 913 29.72 -56.88 15.69
CA TYR A 913 30.80 -57.00 14.69
C TYR A 913 30.30 -57.56 13.34
N LYS A 914 29.10 -58.16 13.28
CA LYS A 914 28.43 -58.56 12.04
C LYS A 914 27.75 -57.43 11.27
N GLU A 915 27.61 -56.25 11.88
CA GLU A 915 26.81 -55.12 11.37
C GLU A 915 27.65 -53.87 11.07
N CYS A 916 28.93 -53.89 11.41
CA CYS A 916 29.88 -52.82 11.16
C CYS A 916 30.40 -52.82 9.71
N SER A 917 30.89 -51.66 9.26
CA SER A 917 31.63 -51.53 8.01
C SER A 917 33.05 -51.01 8.26
N ASN A 918 33.94 -51.12 7.26
CA ASN A 918 35.29 -50.56 7.36
C ASN A 918 35.28 -49.02 7.35
N GLU A 919 34.29 -48.43 6.66
CA GLU A 919 34.01 -47.01 6.57
C GLU A 919 32.81 -46.61 7.46
N TYR A 920 32.68 -45.33 7.77
CA TYR A 920 31.56 -44.76 8.52
C TYR A 920 30.32 -44.56 7.62
N ASN A 921 29.59 -45.63 7.33
CA ASN A 921 28.35 -45.59 6.56
C ASN A 921 27.16 -45.09 7.39
N VAL A 922 26.15 -44.49 6.72
CA VAL A 922 24.88 -44.12 7.36
C VAL A 922 24.12 -45.36 7.86
N ASN A 923 23.46 -45.22 9.00
CA ASN A 923 22.65 -46.27 9.61
C ASN A 923 21.27 -46.39 8.94
N ASP A 924 20.66 -47.57 9.00
CA ASP A 924 19.33 -47.89 8.49
C ASP A 924 18.25 -46.93 9.04
N ASP A 925 18.41 -46.49 10.29
CA ASP A 925 17.50 -45.53 10.92
C ASP A 925 17.59 -44.12 10.32
N TRP A 926 18.72 -43.75 9.69
CA TRP A 926 18.84 -42.51 8.93
C TRP A 926 17.85 -42.48 7.76
N TRP A 927 17.78 -43.58 7.00
CA TRP A 927 16.86 -43.73 5.86
C TRP A 927 15.40 -43.73 6.31
N LYS A 928 15.07 -44.42 7.42
CA LYS A 928 13.72 -44.42 7.99
C LYS A 928 13.29 -43.02 8.43
N ILE A 929 14.17 -42.28 9.12
CA ILE A 929 13.92 -40.89 9.52
C ILE A 929 13.78 -39.99 8.27
N MET A 930 14.61 -40.19 7.23
CA MET A 930 14.52 -39.41 5.98
C MET A 930 13.19 -39.65 5.25
N VAL A 931 12.71 -40.89 5.17
CA VAL A 931 11.38 -41.22 4.62
C VAL A 931 10.27 -40.54 5.44
N MET A 932 10.33 -40.59 6.78
CA MET A 932 9.34 -39.89 7.62
C MET A 932 9.39 -38.37 7.47
N ARG A 933 10.56 -37.77 7.24
CA ARG A 933 10.70 -36.33 6.93
C ARG A 933 9.97 -35.96 5.65
N CYS A 934 10.21 -36.69 4.56
CA CYS A 934 9.54 -36.46 3.28
C CYS A 934 8.02 -36.70 3.37
N ALA A 935 7.59 -37.76 4.07
CA ALA A 935 6.18 -38.04 4.31
C ALA A 935 5.50 -36.93 5.13
N PHE A 936 6.16 -36.42 6.18
CA PHE A 936 5.64 -35.31 6.98
C PHE A 936 5.45 -34.04 6.13
N VAL A 937 6.42 -33.67 5.29
CA VAL A 937 6.29 -32.49 4.41
C VAL A 937 5.06 -32.64 3.52
N LEU A 938 4.91 -33.77 2.82
CA LEU A 938 3.78 -34.00 1.92
C LEU A 938 2.43 -33.97 2.66
N ILE A 939 2.33 -34.60 3.84
CA ILE A 939 1.11 -34.62 4.65
C ILE A 939 0.76 -33.22 5.15
N PHE A 940 1.72 -32.49 5.72
CA PHE A 940 1.53 -31.13 6.23
C PHE A 940 1.11 -30.17 5.10
N GLU A 941 1.81 -30.23 3.96
CA GLU A 941 1.54 -29.42 2.78
C GLU A 941 0.11 -29.61 2.25
N HIS A 942 -0.29 -30.86 1.99
CA HIS A 942 -1.62 -31.15 1.46
C HIS A 942 -2.74 -30.85 2.47
N PHE A 943 -2.53 -31.14 3.76
CA PHE A 943 -3.48 -30.80 4.82
C PHE A 943 -3.69 -29.30 4.94
N VAL A 944 -2.60 -28.53 5.02
CA VAL A 944 -2.68 -27.07 5.12
C VAL A 944 -3.25 -26.44 3.85
N PHE A 945 -2.87 -26.89 2.65
CA PHE A 945 -3.48 -26.37 1.42
C PHE A 945 -4.97 -26.71 1.29
N ALA A 946 -5.42 -27.90 1.70
CA ALA A 946 -6.84 -28.23 1.74
C ALA A 946 -7.63 -27.28 2.67
N LEU A 947 -7.09 -26.98 3.85
CA LEU A 947 -7.69 -25.99 4.77
C LEU A 947 -7.66 -24.56 4.21
N LYS A 948 -6.59 -24.16 3.51
CA LYS A 948 -6.49 -22.84 2.87
C LYS A 948 -7.52 -22.67 1.75
N VAL A 949 -7.74 -23.68 0.92
CA VAL A 949 -8.81 -23.71 -0.10
C VAL A 949 -10.21 -23.67 0.55
N LEU A 950 -10.42 -24.43 1.64
CA LEU A 950 -11.68 -24.40 2.38
C LEU A 950 -11.99 -23.01 2.97
N ILE A 951 -10.99 -22.32 3.53
CA ILE A 951 -11.15 -20.94 4.04
C ILE A 951 -11.51 -19.97 2.90
N ALA A 952 -10.81 -20.04 1.76
CA ALA A 952 -11.10 -19.20 0.60
C ALA A 952 -12.48 -19.48 -0.03
N TYR A 953 -12.99 -20.72 0.06
CA TYR A 953 -14.35 -21.06 -0.36
C TYR A 953 -15.43 -20.51 0.60
N ILE A 954 -15.15 -20.47 1.90
CA ILE A 954 -16.09 -20.00 2.94
C ILE A 954 -16.17 -18.46 2.99
N ILE A 955 -15.08 -17.74 2.67
CA ILE A 955 -15.01 -16.28 2.77
C ILE A 955 -15.11 -15.65 1.37
N PRO A 956 -16.26 -15.07 0.98
CA PRO A 956 -16.37 -14.41 -0.33
C PRO A 956 -15.58 -13.10 -0.38
N ASP A 957 -14.91 -12.86 -1.52
CA ASP A 957 -14.06 -11.67 -1.78
C ASP A 957 -14.80 -10.34 -1.55
N ILE A 958 -16.11 -10.28 -1.81
CA ILE A 958 -16.95 -9.09 -1.70
C ILE A 958 -18.06 -9.33 -0.66
N PRO A 959 -18.29 -8.41 0.31
CA PRO A 959 -19.41 -8.53 1.24
C PRO A 959 -20.77 -8.56 0.52
N THR A 960 -21.62 -9.54 0.83
CA THR A 960 -22.97 -9.69 0.24
C THR A 960 -23.82 -8.41 0.32
N LYS A 961 -23.72 -7.67 1.43
CA LYS A 961 -24.36 -6.35 1.61
C LYS A 961 -23.99 -5.36 0.50
N ILE A 962 -22.73 -5.33 0.08
CA ILE A 962 -22.24 -4.43 -0.96
C ILE A 962 -22.70 -4.93 -2.34
N VAL A 963 -22.73 -6.25 -2.56
CA VAL A 963 -23.33 -6.84 -3.77
C VAL A 963 -24.78 -6.40 -3.95
N TYR A 964 -25.61 -6.47 -2.89
CA TYR A 964 -26.99 -5.97 -2.92
C TYR A 964 -27.07 -4.45 -3.16
N GLN A 965 -26.11 -3.67 -2.67
CA GLN A 965 -26.06 -2.23 -2.90
C GLN A 965 -25.74 -1.90 -4.37
N ILE A 966 -24.72 -2.53 -4.95
CA ILE A 966 -24.37 -2.40 -6.38
C ILE A 966 -25.56 -2.84 -7.27
N GLN A 967 -26.26 -3.93 -6.90
CA GLN A 967 -27.46 -4.37 -7.60
C GLN A 967 -28.59 -3.33 -7.51
N ARG A 968 -28.82 -2.74 -6.33
CA ARG A 968 -29.82 -1.67 -6.12
C ARG A 968 -29.48 -0.42 -6.91
N GLU A 969 -28.22 0.00 -6.94
CA GLU A 969 -27.73 1.14 -7.75
C GLU A 969 -27.94 0.89 -9.24
N ARG A 970 -27.58 -0.30 -9.74
CA ARG A 970 -27.81 -0.72 -11.13
C ARG A 970 -29.30 -0.83 -11.48
N HIS A 971 -30.17 -1.15 -10.52
CA HIS A 971 -31.63 -1.12 -10.72
C HIS A 971 -32.16 0.33 -10.77
N LEU A 972 -31.73 1.19 -9.85
CA LEU A 972 -32.16 2.59 -9.78
C LEU A 972 -31.71 3.39 -11.02
N SER A 973 -30.48 3.19 -11.51
CA SER A 973 -29.99 3.85 -12.72
C SER A 973 -30.76 3.42 -13.98
N ARG A 974 -31.07 2.12 -14.13
CA ARG A 974 -31.96 1.63 -15.20
C ARG A 974 -33.36 2.26 -15.10
N LYS A 975 -33.95 2.31 -13.91
CA LYS A 975 -35.27 2.94 -13.69
C LYS A 975 -35.25 4.44 -14.02
N ALA A 976 -34.17 5.15 -13.69
CA ALA A 976 -34.00 6.55 -14.06
C ALA A 976 -33.88 6.75 -15.59
N MET A 977 -33.14 5.87 -16.29
CA MET A 977 -33.04 5.91 -17.76
C MET A 977 -34.40 5.65 -18.44
N LEU A 978 -35.17 4.67 -17.97
CA LEU A 978 -36.52 4.39 -18.46
C LEU A 978 -37.46 5.59 -18.23
N ASN A 979 -37.48 6.15 -17.01
CA ASN A 979 -38.27 7.34 -16.70
C ASN A 979 -37.88 8.54 -17.61
N GLN A 980 -36.59 8.74 -17.90
CA GLN A 980 -36.12 9.79 -18.80
C GLN A 980 -36.53 9.53 -20.27
N HIS A 981 -36.51 8.28 -20.71
CA HIS A 981 -37.03 7.87 -22.02
C HIS A 981 -38.52 8.16 -22.13
N ASP A 982 -39.33 7.73 -21.15
CA ASP A 982 -40.78 7.88 -21.17
C ASP A 982 -41.22 9.34 -21.05
N TYR A 983 -40.50 10.16 -20.28
CA TYR A 983 -40.68 11.61 -20.28
C TYR A 983 -40.43 12.21 -21.67
N ASN A 984 -39.34 11.82 -22.34
CA ASN A 984 -39.02 12.29 -23.68
C ASN A 984 -40.04 11.81 -24.73
N PHE A 985 -40.51 10.57 -24.63
CA PHE A 985 -41.56 10.02 -25.48
C PHE A 985 -42.88 10.80 -25.30
N ASN A 986 -43.32 11.03 -24.06
CA ASN A 986 -44.51 11.82 -23.76
C ASN A 986 -44.36 13.29 -24.20
N LYS A 987 -43.17 13.89 -24.08
CA LYS A 987 -42.85 15.23 -24.60
C LYS A 987 -42.95 15.29 -26.12
N ARG A 988 -42.48 14.26 -26.84
CA ARG A 988 -42.65 14.11 -28.30
C ARG A 988 -44.13 13.93 -28.68
N LYS A 989 -44.84 13.01 -28.03
CA LYS A 989 -46.28 12.73 -28.22
C LYS A 989 -47.14 13.98 -28.03
N ASN A 990 -46.90 14.76 -26.97
CA ASN A 990 -47.57 16.03 -26.72
C ASN A 990 -47.23 17.13 -27.74
N LYS A 991 -46.00 17.14 -28.29
CA LYS A 991 -45.62 18.04 -29.40
C LYS A 991 -46.32 17.63 -30.71
N LEU A 992 -46.50 16.32 -30.95
CA LEU A 992 -47.24 15.79 -32.08
C LEU A 992 -48.74 16.16 -32.01
N TYR A 993 -49.40 15.91 -30.87
CA TYR A 993 -50.79 16.32 -30.65
C TYR A 993 -50.99 17.82 -30.88
N LYS A 994 -50.09 18.69 -30.38
CA LYS A 994 -50.17 20.13 -30.63
C LYS A 994 -49.97 20.51 -32.10
N LYS A 995 -49.24 19.71 -32.90
CA LYS A 995 -49.10 19.93 -34.35
C LYS A 995 -50.35 19.48 -35.11
N LEU A 996 -50.89 18.30 -34.79
CA LEU A 996 -52.09 17.75 -35.43
C LEU A 996 -53.35 18.53 -35.07
N ALA A 997 -53.50 19.00 -33.83
CA ALA A 997 -54.58 19.91 -33.44
C ALA A 997 -54.53 21.23 -34.23
N LYS A 998 -53.32 21.80 -34.45
CA LYS A 998 -53.15 22.98 -35.33
C LYS A 998 -53.48 22.68 -36.80
N LEU A 999 -53.31 21.45 -37.27
CA LEU A 999 -53.68 21.05 -38.63
C LEU A 999 -55.20 20.86 -38.76
N LYS A 1000 -55.86 20.13 -37.84
CA LYS A 1000 -57.35 20.04 -37.79
C LYS A 1000 -58.00 21.42 -37.67
N HIS A 1001 -57.48 22.31 -36.80
CA HIS A 1001 -57.99 23.68 -36.65
C HIS A 1001 -57.52 24.67 -37.73
N GLY A 1002 -56.62 24.28 -38.63
CA GLY A 1002 -56.24 25.07 -39.80
C GLY A 1002 -57.26 25.00 -40.94
N VAL A 1003 -58.25 24.10 -40.86
CA VAL A 1003 -59.29 23.89 -41.86
C VAL A 1003 -60.62 24.48 -41.37
N SER A 1004 -60.68 25.80 -41.26
CA SER A 1004 -61.92 26.57 -41.20
C SER A 1004 -61.67 27.98 -41.73
N VAL A 1005 -62.30 28.34 -42.85
CA VAL A 1005 -62.10 29.62 -43.55
C VAL A 1005 -63.46 30.24 -43.85
N THR A 1006 -63.56 31.56 -43.65
CA THR A 1006 -64.78 32.39 -43.68
C THR A 1006 -65.75 32.19 -42.51
N GLY A 1007 -66.17 33.30 -41.87
CA GLY A 1007 -67.01 33.27 -40.65
C GLY A 1007 -66.95 34.58 -39.84
N SER A 1008 -67.68 35.59 -40.30
CA SER A 1008 -67.70 37.00 -39.87
C SER A 1008 -67.84 37.32 -38.36
N LEU A 1009 -67.30 38.51 -37.98
CA LEU A 1009 -67.72 39.46 -36.93
C LEU A 1009 -67.36 39.29 -35.41
N ASP A 1010 -67.00 40.47 -34.88
CA ASP A 1010 -67.22 41.06 -33.54
C ASP A 1010 -66.36 40.80 -32.28
N HIS A 1011 -66.19 41.89 -31.52
CA HIS A 1011 -65.45 42.01 -30.26
C HIS A 1011 -66.29 41.60 -29.03
N LYS A 1012 -65.67 40.94 -28.03
CA LYS A 1012 -65.43 41.52 -26.67
C LYS A 1012 -64.78 40.55 -25.65
N ASN A 1013 -63.82 41.11 -24.90
CA ASN A 1013 -63.48 40.96 -23.47
C ASN A 1013 -63.28 39.60 -22.77
N ASN A 1014 -62.26 39.64 -21.89
CA ASN A 1014 -62.11 38.96 -20.58
C ASN A 1014 -61.69 37.48 -20.48
N SER A 1015 -60.41 37.31 -20.16
CA SER A 1015 -59.84 36.50 -19.06
C SER A 1015 -60.75 35.49 -18.29
N SER A 1016 -60.34 34.21 -18.30
CA SER A 1016 -60.03 33.43 -17.09
C SER A 1016 -59.55 32.00 -17.40
N ASN A 1017 -58.99 31.31 -16.40
CA ASN A 1017 -58.83 29.85 -16.31
C ASN A 1017 -57.97 29.11 -17.36
N ASN A 1018 -56.67 29.38 -17.39
CA ASN A 1018 -55.67 28.46 -17.95
C ASN A 1018 -55.44 27.24 -17.01
N ASN A 1019 -56.40 26.31 -16.95
CA ASN A 1019 -56.31 25.08 -16.16
C ASN A 1019 -56.20 23.84 -17.08
N ILE A 1020 -55.08 23.72 -17.79
CA ILE A 1020 -54.89 22.75 -18.87
C ILE A 1020 -54.57 21.35 -18.32
N ASN A 1021 -55.60 20.66 -17.82
CA ASN A 1021 -55.60 19.23 -17.53
C ASN A 1021 -56.65 18.48 -18.39
N GLY A 1022 -56.72 18.85 -19.67
CA GLY A 1022 -57.55 18.16 -20.65
C GLY A 1022 -56.86 16.92 -21.22
N LYS A 1023 -57.33 15.72 -20.85
CA LYS A 1023 -57.12 14.52 -21.69
C LYS A 1023 -57.80 14.75 -23.05
N PRO A 1024 -57.21 14.35 -24.18
CA PRO A 1024 -57.90 14.39 -25.47
C PRO A 1024 -59.16 13.50 -25.41
N ARG A 1025 -60.30 14.03 -25.88
CA ARG A 1025 -61.58 13.30 -25.94
C ARG A 1025 -61.80 12.55 -27.26
N ASP A 1026 -60.84 12.64 -28.18
CA ASP A 1026 -60.90 12.08 -29.54
C ASP A 1026 -60.04 10.79 -29.60
N PRO A 1027 -60.65 9.59 -29.45
CA PRO A 1027 -59.90 8.33 -29.35
C PRO A 1027 -59.25 7.92 -30.69
N GLU A 1028 -59.77 8.42 -31.81
CA GLU A 1028 -59.27 8.11 -33.15
C GLU A 1028 -57.94 8.82 -33.38
N MET A 1029 -57.86 10.12 -33.06
CA MET A 1029 -56.61 10.88 -33.06
C MET A 1029 -55.55 10.30 -32.10
N SER A 1030 -55.95 9.63 -31.01
CA SER A 1030 -55.00 8.94 -30.11
C SER A 1030 -54.37 7.72 -30.78
N LYS A 1031 -55.19 6.89 -31.46
CA LYS A 1031 -54.71 5.74 -32.23
C LYS A 1031 -53.83 6.19 -33.40
N GLU A 1032 -54.20 7.27 -34.08
CA GLU A 1032 -53.44 7.82 -35.21
C GLU A 1032 -52.06 8.35 -34.77
N VAL A 1033 -51.98 9.05 -33.63
CA VAL A 1033 -50.70 9.50 -33.06
C VAL A 1033 -49.83 8.34 -32.58
N GLU A 1034 -50.41 7.31 -31.98
CA GLU A 1034 -49.67 6.11 -31.59
C GLU A 1034 -49.17 5.33 -32.81
N LYS A 1035 -50.01 5.19 -33.86
CA LYS A 1035 -49.62 4.60 -35.13
C LYS A 1035 -48.46 5.36 -35.79
N ILE A 1036 -48.53 6.68 -35.93
CA ILE A 1036 -47.45 7.51 -36.49
C ILE A 1036 -46.15 7.39 -35.68
N LEU A 1037 -46.22 7.28 -34.36
CA LEU A 1037 -45.05 7.11 -33.48
C LEU A 1037 -44.43 5.69 -33.56
N VAL A 1038 -45.22 4.68 -33.90
CA VAL A 1038 -44.75 3.30 -34.13
C VAL A 1038 -44.21 3.12 -35.56
N GLU A 1039 -44.80 3.80 -36.55
CA GLU A 1039 -44.39 3.74 -37.96
C GLU A 1039 -43.17 4.63 -38.29
N ASN A 1040 -42.79 5.58 -37.43
CA ASN A 1040 -41.59 6.43 -37.62
C ASN A 1040 -40.61 6.39 -36.43
N PRO A 1041 -39.99 5.22 -36.12
CA PRO A 1041 -38.97 5.10 -35.09
C PRO A 1041 -37.61 5.64 -35.59
N VAL A 1042 -37.40 6.96 -35.53
CA VAL A 1042 -36.14 7.58 -35.97
C VAL A 1042 -34.99 7.26 -35.03
N GLY A 1043 -34.18 6.27 -35.42
CA GLY A 1043 -32.78 6.10 -35.01
C GLY A 1043 -32.53 5.19 -33.80
N PRO A 1044 -32.35 3.87 -34.00
CA PRO A 1044 -31.47 3.10 -33.13
C PRO A 1044 -30.00 3.52 -33.35
N VAL A 1045 -29.16 3.29 -32.36
CA VAL A 1045 -27.71 3.16 -32.59
C VAL A 1045 -27.47 1.97 -33.53
N GLU A 1046 -26.49 2.09 -34.42
CA GLU A 1046 -26.14 1.11 -35.47
C GLU A 1046 -26.32 -0.36 -35.04
N ARG A 1047 -27.29 -1.05 -35.65
CA ARG A 1047 -27.24 -2.51 -35.79
C ARG A 1047 -26.61 -2.83 -37.14
N PRO A 1048 -25.49 -3.58 -37.20
CA PRO A 1048 -25.00 -4.11 -38.47
C PRO A 1048 -25.86 -5.31 -38.88
N GLU A 1049 -26.68 -5.16 -39.92
CA GLU A 1049 -27.40 -6.26 -40.53
C GLU A 1049 -26.56 -6.88 -41.66
N ASN A 1050 -26.01 -8.08 -41.44
CA ASN A 1050 -25.82 -9.14 -42.44
C ASN A 1050 -25.09 -10.38 -41.87
N ILE A 1051 -25.73 -11.11 -40.94
CA ILE A 1051 -25.52 -12.57 -40.78
C ILE A 1051 -26.88 -13.22 -40.53
N THR A 1052 -27.54 -13.66 -41.59
CA THR A 1052 -28.70 -14.57 -41.51
C THR A 1052 -28.21 -16.02 -41.43
N ASN A 1053 -28.03 -16.54 -40.22
CA ASN A 1053 -28.29 -17.93 -39.81
C ASN A 1053 -27.73 -18.21 -38.40
N CYS A 1054 -28.60 -18.22 -37.40
CA CYS A 1054 -28.38 -18.88 -36.10
C CYS A 1054 -29.74 -19.09 -35.41
N THR A 1055 -30.33 -20.27 -35.62
CA THR A 1055 -31.44 -20.77 -34.78
C THR A 1055 -30.89 -21.27 -33.45
N GLU A 1056 -31.68 -21.12 -32.38
CA GLU A 1056 -31.53 -21.81 -31.08
C GLU A 1056 -30.15 -21.73 -30.38
N ILE A 1057 -30.01 -20.75 -29.48
CA ILE A 1057 -29.09 -20.85 -28.34
C ILE A 1057 -29.87 -20.57 -27.05
N PHE A 1058 -29.73 -21.46 -26.07
CA PHE A 1058 -30.37 -21.36 -24.75
C PHE A 1058 -29.93 -20.13 -23.96
N ILE A 1059 -30.81 -19.66 -23.07
CA ILE A 1059 -30.46 -18.76 -21.98
C ILE A 1059 -29.94 -19.62 -20.80
N PRO A 1060 -28.70 -19.42 -20.33
CA PRO A 1060 -28.30 -19.81 -18.98
C PRO A 1060 -28.54 -18.65 -18.02
N ASP A 1061 -29.15 -18.92 -16.86
CA ASP A 1061 -29.31 -17.92 -15.80
C ASP A 1061 -27.96 -17.45 -15.26
N SER A 1062 -27.79 -16.13 -15.11
CA SER A 1062 -26.59 -15.53 -14.52
C SER A 1062 -26.70 -15.45 -12.98
N SER A 1063 -27.05 -16.57 -12.38
CA SER A 1063 -27.23 -16.73 -10.93
C SER A 1063 -26.46 -17.90 -10.35
N GLU A 1064 -25.15 -18.02 -10.63
CA GLU A 1064 -24.24 -18.79 -9.76
C GLU A 1064 -22.74 -18.48 -9.93
N ASN A 1065 -21.99 -18.80 -8.87
CA ASN A 1065 -20.55 -19.07 -8.80
C ASN A 1065 -19.51 -17.96 -9.11
N LEU A 1066 -18.92 -17.46 -8.01
CA LEU A 1066 -17.51 -17.06 -7.93
C LEU A 1066 -16.60 -18.24 -8.34
N PRO A 1067 -15.34 -18.00 -8.76
CA PRO A 1067 -14.40 -19.05 -9.17
C PRO A 1067 -13.84 -19.86 -7.98
N GLY A 1068 -14.65 -20.76 -7.43
CA GLY A 1068 -14.19 -21.82 -6.51
C GLY A 1068 -13.66 -23.04 -7.28
N ALA A 1069 -12.37 -23.34 -7.16
CA ALA A 1069 -11.75 -24.44 -7.90
C ALA A 1069 -11.89 -25.79 -7.18
N ILE A 1070 -12.74 -26.69 -7.70
CA ILE A 1070 -12.71 -28.12 -7.38
C ILE A 1070 -12.48 -28.92 -8.66
N ARG A 1071 -11.44 -29.75 -8.67
CA ARG A 1071 -10.95 -30.48 -9.85
C ARG A 1071 -10.86 -31.99 -9.56
N ASN A 1072 -12.01 -32.65 -9.46
CA ASN A 1072 -12.03 -34.11 -9.42
C ASN A 1072 -11.79 -34.68 -10.82
N ARG A 1073 -10.73 -35.50 -10.93
CA ARG A 1073 -10.42 -36.26 -12.14
C ARG A 1073 -11.26 -37.54 -12.12
N TYR A 1074 -11.96 -37.84 -13.21
CA TYR A 1074 -12.06 -39.24 -13.60
C TYR A 1074 -10.90 -39.59 -14.53
N THR A 1075 -10.35 -40.78 -14.34
CA THR A 1075 -9.19 -41.28 -15.06
C THR A 1075 -9.60 -41.96 -16.37
N SER A 1076 -9.07 -41.49 -17.48
CA SER A 1076 -8.77 -42.36 -18.62
C SER A 1076 -7.27 -42.31 -18.87
N SER A 1077 -6.63 -43.47 -18.75
CA SER A 1077 -5.25 -43.67 -19.18
C SER A 1077 -5.17 -43.58 -20.71
N ASN A 1078 -4.06 -43.07 -21.22
CA ASN A 1078 -3.33 -43.77 -22.28
C ASN A 1078 -1.90 -43.24 -22.37
N ASN A 1079 -0.95 -44.17 -22.33
CA ASN A 1079 0.44 -43.93 -22.69
C ASN A 1079 0.98 -45.23 -23.28
N SER A 1080 1.70 -45.13 -24.41
CA SER A 1080 2.41 -46.21 -25.12
C SER A 1080 1.68 -47.55 -25.34
N LEU A 1081 1.43 -47.91 -26.62
CA LEU A 1081 2.28 -48.92 -27.25
C LEU A 1081 2.33 -48.74 -28.78
N SER A 1082 3.08 -49.63 -29.43
CA SER A 1082 3.70 -49.47 -30.75
C SER A 1082 2.94 -50.05 -31.94
N SER A 1083 3.29 -49.51 -33.13
CA SER A 1083 3.51 -50.23 -34.40
C SER A 1083 2.33 -50.76 -35.24
N TYR A 1084 2.66 -50.98 -36.53
CA TYR A 1084 1.93 -51.66 -37.62
C TYR A 1084 0.82 -50.90 -38.39
N SER A 1085 1.29 -50.25 -39.47
CA SER A 1085 0.94 -50.50 -40.89
C SER A 1085 -0.51 -50.45 -41.41
N THR A 1086 -0.64 -49.79 -42.58
CA THR A 1086 -1.62 -50.02 -43.68
C THR A 1086 -3.12 -49.78 -43.40
N ALA A 1087 -3.95 -49.36 -44.36
CA ALA A 1087 -3.75 -48.65 -45.65
C ALA A 1087 -5.15 -48.30 -46.23
N VAL A 1088 -5.18 -47.41 -47.26
CA VAL A 1088 -6.30 -47.21 -48.22
C VAL A 1088 -7.60 -46.57 -47.67
N ASP A 1089 -7.98 -45.45 -48.29
CA ASP A 1089 -9.28 -45.05 -48.89
C ASP A 1089 -10.56 -45.81 -48.44
N ASP A 1090 -11.73 -45.19 -48.25
CA ASP A 1090 -12.30 -43.92 -48.78
C ASP A 1090 -12.67 -42.86 -47.72
#